data_AF-A0A1F7YJF7-F1
#
_entry.id   AF-A0A1F7YJF7-F1
#
_cell.length_a   1.000
_cell.length_b   1.000
_cell.length_c   1.000
_cell.angle_alpha   90.00
_cell.angle_beta   90.00
_cell.angle_gamma   90.00
#
_symmetry.space_group_name_H-M   'P 1'
#
loop_
_entity.id
_entity.type
_entity.pdbx_description
1 polymer ?
#
loop_
_entity_poly.entity_id
_entity_poly.type
_entity_poly.pdbx_seq_one_letter_code
_entity_poly.pdbx_strand_id
1 'polypeptide(L)'
;MYKIKDYIKNNREHLVIIFILVFSALTHGYNMFHFPYYENDEGTYMSQAWSILTQGRIAPYTYWYDHAPAGWILIALWVKLTGGFFTFGSSINSGRVLMLIIHVLTSFLLYKIAKKLSNNQLAGIIAVIIFSLSPLAVYFQRRVLLDNIMTFWIFVSLYFLLFSKQKLTSFFLSALAFGLAVLTKENAIFFLPPLLYVLNKKTQNDQKTFAFLSWIIISFSLISTYFLYALLKDELFPPDFLGSSGDHVSLLGTLKTQLTRGNELPFWNRESEFYNNFQTWLSKDSVTIISGAVATALSLILSIKYKYLRIPVLFSLFFWFFLLRGKLVIEFYIIPLIPFLSLNTGILTTLLVQKVSFKNRYVYNLMALPLIGSSLYLPIRESLKQFTKDETSPQIQAIDWIKNNLNENDYIAIDDYSYVDLHAQRFPGDKVFKNADWFWKIYYDPEVRYGKYNEDWKKVEYIALSHEILKQMGLGTQDFIENAFINSQEVITWKKDTYLDIDNKISTNGDWIAIYKLKDESNIILSHAWVFYKNNFIQPYGQVIDPTNNNITTSEGQAYALLRSVYLNDKTTFDGVWKWTQDHLQKRTQDKLISWLWSKNGQEYKLADSNSASDADEDTTLALLFAYKKWHEEKYLSDAREMINDIWKKEVVFINGEYVMTMGTDALRGDVYIVNPSYVSPATYKIFATIDPKNDWNKLAEDSYKLLDNISSRQGSNNLLPPNWLSINKNTGEISSASKYIGDGDVNNFGFDAFRLMWRVALDAKWNNDPRAITYLNKYTDFYKTEWSNNKNIASIYTTKGEREVDYSSLSTTVGTLSALLFTDKNYADEIYKGIFEKKFDYSNGYWDDKNNYFDQNWAWFGTALYTDNLPNLWDTI
;
A
#
# COMPACT_ATOMS: atom_id res chain seq x y z
N MET A 1 -7.63 19.66 -63.75
CA MET A 1 -6.20 19.35 -63.53
C MET A 1 -5.29 20.60 -63.48
N TYR A 2 -5.42 21.58 -64.39
CA TYR A 2 -4.60 22.81 -64.40
C TYR A 2 -4.79 23.70 -63.15
N LYS A 3 -6.05 23.96 -62.75
CA LYS A 3 -6.37 24.74 -61.52
C LYS A 3 -5.79 24.13 -60.24
N ILE A 4 -5.69 22.80 -60.16
CA ILE A 4 -5.10 22.10 -59.01
C ILE A 4 -3.58 22.28 -59.00
N LYS A 5 -2.91 22.19 -60.16
CA LYS A 5 -1.45 22.43 -60.26
C LYS A 5 -1.08 23.87 -59.88
N ASP A 6 -1.83 24.86 -60.33
CA ASP A 6 -1.57 26.27 -59.98
C ASP A 6 -1.89 26.57 -58.50
N TYR A 7 -2.97 25.97 -57.96
CA TYR A 7 -3.28 26.07 -56.53
C TYR A 7 -2.18 25.45 -55.66
N ILE A 8 -1.67 24.26 -56.03
CA ILE A 8 -0.56 23.60 -55.33
C ILE A 8 0.72 24.42 -55.44
N LYS A 9 1.00 25.01 -56.60
CA LYS A 9 2.20 25.84 -56.81
C LYS A 9 2.18 27.10 -55.94
N ASN A 10 1.03 27.77 -55.83
CA ASN A 10 0.88 28.99 -55.04
C ASN A 10 0.77 28.73 -53.53
N ASN A 11 0.24 27.57 -53.10
CA ASN A 11 0.02 27.23 -51.69
C ASN A 11 0.99 26.18 -51.14
N ARG A 12 2.08 25.87 -51.86
CA ARG A 12 2.98 24.75 -51.54
C ARG A 12 3.49 24.74 -50.10
N GLU A 13 3.88 25.90 -49.57
CA GLU A 13 4.34 25.98 -48.18
C GLU A 13 3.23 25.67 -47.17
N HIS A 14 2.02 26.17 -47.42
CA HIS A 14 0.89 25.97 -46.52
C HIS A 14 0.50 24.49 -46.50
N LEU A 15 0.52 23.84 -47.68
CA LEU A 15 0.31 22.39 -47.79
C LEU A 15 1.38 21.58 -47.04
N VAL A 16 2.65 21.97 -47.11
CA VAL A 16 3.73 21.33 -46.34
C VAL A 16 3.50 21.46 -44.83
N ILE A 17 3.13 22.66 -44.36
CA ILE A 17 2.84 22.91 -42.95
C ILE A 17 1.65 22.06 -42.50
N ILE A 18 0.55 22.06 -43.25
CA ILE A 18 -0.63 21.25 -42.92
C ILE A 18 -0.25 19.77 -42.84
N PHE A 19 0.52 19.26 -43.81
CA PHE A 19 0.95 17.87 -43.82
C PHE A 19 1.77 17.49 -42.58
N ILE A 20 2.80 18.27 -42.22
CA ILE A 20 3.64 17.94 -41.05
C ILE A 20 2.86 18.08 -39.73
N LEU A 21 1.88 18.99 -39.66
CA LEU A 21 1.06 19.16 -38.47
C LEU A 21 0.04 18.02 -38.32
N VAL A 22 -0.58 17.58 -39.43
CA VAL A 22 -1.43 16.39 -39.42
C VAL A 22 -0.61 15.15 -39.06
N PHE A 23 0.60 15.02 -39.60
CA PHE A 23 1.52 13.94 -39.23
C PHE A 23 1.83 13.95 -37.73
N SER A 24 2.24 15.09 -37.18
CA SER A 24 2.49 15.29 -35.74
C SER A 24 1.25 14.99 -34.88
N ALA A 25 0.06 15.41 -35.33
CA ALA A 25 -1.19 15.11 -34.63
C ALA A 25 -1.52 13.61 -34.64
N LEU A 26 -1.26 12.90 -35.75
CA LEU A 26 -1.52 11.46 -35.84
C LEU A 26 -0.53 10.66 -34.98
N THR A 27 0.76 11.01 -34.98
CA THR A 27 1.75 10.28 -34.16
C THR A 27 1.51 10.48 -32.67
N HIS A 28 1.07 11.66 -32.24
CA HIS A 28 0.77 11.89 -30.82
C HIS A 28 -0.67 11.52 -30.43
N GLY A 29 -1.63 11.57 -31.34
CA GLY A 29 -3.05 11.30 -31.07
C GLY A 29 -3.43 9.82 -31.15
N TYR A 30 -2.77 9.03 -32.01
CA TYR A 30 -3.07 7.61 -32.15
C TYR A 30 -2.68 6.85 -30.87
N ASN A 31 -3.61 6.07 -30.32
CA ASN A 31 -3.43 5.28 -29.09
C ASN A 31 -3.16 6.12 -27.81
N MET A 32 -3.35 7.44 -27.83
CA MET A 32 -2.95 8.31 -26.69
C MET A 32 -3.76 8.09 -25.41
N PHE A 33 -4.97 7.56 -25.53
CA PHE A 33 -5.83 7.23 -24.39
C PHE A 33 -5.53 5.87 -23.78
N HIS A 34 -4.75 5.03 -24.46
CA HIS A 34 -4.31 3.72 -23.96
C HIS A 34 -2.83 3.70 -23.57
N PHE A 35 -2.05 4.63 -24.12
CA PHE A 35 -0.62 4.73 -23.85
C PHE A 35 -0.12 6.18 -23.84
N PRO A 36 0.70 6.55 -22.85
CA PRO A 36 1.20 5.70 -21.73
C PRO A 36 0.18 5.55 -20.59
N TYR A 37 0.49 4.77 -19.56
CA TYR A 37 -0.30 4.73 -18.31
C TYR A 37 -0.51 6.14 -17.75
N TYR A 38 -1.57 6.35 -16.97
CA TYR A 38 -1.83 7.62 -16.28
C TYR A 38 -0.87 7.77 -15.12
N GLU A 39 -0.06 8.80 -15.14
CA GLU A 39 0.92 9.03 -14.10
C GLU A 39 0.44 10.04 -13.05
N ASN A 40 1.07 10.00 -11.88
CA ASN A 40 0.66 10.75 -10.69
C ASN A 40 0.65 12.27 -10.90
N ASP A 41 1.64 12.86 -11.59
CA ASP A 41 1.67 14.29 -11.89
C ASP A 41 0.50 14.69 -12.80
N GLU A 42 0.07 13.83 -13.74
CA GLU A 42 -1.13 14.07 -14.54
C GLU A 42 -2.37 14.22 -13.64
N GLY A 43 -2.50 13.32 -12.66
CA GLY A 43 -3.55 13.35 -11.64
C GLY A 43 -3.51 14.60 -10.77
N THR A 44 -2.32 14.95 -10.28
CA THR A 44 -2.09 16.15 -9.48
C THR A 44 -2.57 17.40 -10.22
N TYR A 45 -2.14 17.65 -11.46
CA TYR A 45 -2.52 18.88 -12.16
C TYR A 45 -3.99 18.91 -12.58
N MET A 46 -4.57 17.76 -12.94
CA MET A 46 -6.01 17.66 -13.22
C MET A 46 -6.86 17.93 -11.97
N SER A 47 -6.43 17.44 -10.80
CA SER A 47 -7.12 17.71 -9.52
C SER A 47 -7.04 19.17 -9.08
N GLN A 48 -5.91 19.84 -9.33
CA GLN A 48 -5.72 21.25 -9.00
C GLN A 48 -6.62 22.11 -9.89
N ALA A 49 -6.69 21.77 -11.19
CA ALA A 49 -7.66 22.38 -12.10
C ALA A 49 -9.11 22.14 -11.65
N TRP A 50 -9.42 20.95 -11.14
CA TRP A 50 -10.74 20.62 -10.59
C TRP A 50 -11.06 21.46 -9.36
N SER A 51 -10.12 21.61 -8.43
CA SER A 51 -10.28 22.44 -7.23
C SER A 51 -10.54 23.92 -7.58
N ILE A 52 -9.88 24.46 -8.61
CA ILE A 52 -10.15 25.83 -9.08
C ILE A 52 -11.60 26.00 -9.52
N LEU A 53 -12.11 25.04 -10.31
CA LEU A 53 -13.45 25.14 -10.89
C LEU A 53 -14.58 24.81 -9.92
N THR A 54 -14.32 23.97 -8.91
CA THR A 54 -15.37 23.41 -8.04
C THR A 54 -15.30 23.92 -6.61
N GLN A 55 -14.11 24.21 -6.08
CA GLN A 55 -13.88 24.61 -4.69
C GLN A 55 -13.44 26.07 -4.55
N GLY A 56 -13.05 26.74 -5.64
CA GLY A 56 -12.50 28.09 -5.60
C GLY A 56 -11.13 28.17 -4.92
N ARG A 57 -10.38 27.05 -4.88
CA ARG A 57 -9.02 26.94 -4.33
C ARG A 57 -8.05 26.54 -5.43
N ILE A 58 -6.75 26.79 -5.26
CA ILE A 58 -5.73 26.45 -6.26
C ILE A 58 -5.27 24.98 -6.21
N ALA A 59 -5.56 24.27 -5.11
CA ALA A 59 -5.29 22.85 -4.93
C ALA A 59 -6.37 22.24 -4.00
N PRO A 60 -6.68 20.92 -4.14
CA PRO A 60 -7.68 20.25 -3.32
C PRO A 60 -7.23 20.03 -1.86
N TYR A 61 -5.92 20.02 -1.61
CA TYR A 61 -5.29 19.88 -0.30
C TYR A 61 -4.48 21.14 0.05
N THR A 62 -3.72 21.10 1.15
CA THR A 62 -2.74 22.14 1.50
C THR A 62 -1.81 22.40 0.32
N TYR A 63 -1.78 23.66 -0.14
CA TYR A 63 -0.95 24.10 -1.25
C TYR A 63 0.44 24.49 -0.75
N TRP A 64 1.41 23.60 -0.92
CA TRP A 64 2.77 23.75 -0.40
C TRP A 64 3.75 24.41 -1.38
N TYR A 65 3.28 25.21 -2.35
CA TYR A 65 4.14 25.98 -3.27
C TYR A 65 5.13 25.15 -4.10
N ASP A 66 4.80 23.89 -4.39
CA ASP A 66 5.61 22.98 -5.21
C ASP A 66 5.83 23.51 -6.62
N HIS A 67 4.77 24.02 -7.26
CA HIS A 67 4.80 24.66 -8.57
C HIS A 67 3.90 25.89 -8.60
N ALA A 68 4.17 26.85 -9.48
CA ALA A 68 3.30 28.00 -9.69
C ALA A 68 2.03 27.61 -10.50
N PRO A 69 0.88 28.30 -10.29
CA PRO A 69 -0.42 27.77 -10.71
C PRO A 69 -0.83 28.01 -12.17
N ALA A 70 -0.03 28.71 -12.98
CA ALA A 70 -0.49 29.11 -14.32
C ALA A 70 -0.77 27.92 -15.24
N GLY A 71 -0.07 26.80 -15.05
CA GLY A 71 -0.28 25.59 -15.85
C GLY A 71 -1.64 24.94 -15.62
N TRP A 72 -2.04 24.69 -14.38
CA TRP A 72 -3.35 24.10 -14.10
C TRP A 72 -4.50 25.11 -14.17
N ILE A 73 -4.23 26.42 -14.08
CA ILE A 73 -5.20 27.45 -14.49
C ILE A 73 -5.53 27.31 -15.99
N LEU A 74 -4.53 27.06 -16.84
CA LEU A 74 -4.76 26.79 -18.27
C LEU A 74 -5.56 25.50 -18.47
N ILE A 75 -5.27 24.44 -17.72
CA ILE A 75 -6.03 23.18 -17.75
C ILE A 75 -7.49 23.43 -17.33
N ALA A 76 -7.72 24.19 -16.26
CA ALA A 76 -9.06 24.55 -15.80
C ALA A 76 -9.84 25.32 -16.88
N LEU A 77 -9.20 26.28 -17.55
CA LEU A 77 -9.80 27.00 -18.67
C LEU A 77 -10.17 26.06 -19.82
N TRP A 78 -9.26 25.16 -20.19
CA TRP A 78 -9.50 24.16 -21.23
C TRP A 78 -10.71 23.27 -20.93
N VAL A 79 -10.76 22.73 -19.71
CA VAL A 79 -11.87 21.87 -19.26
C VAL A 79 -13.20 22.62 -19.30
N LYS A 80 -13.21 23.87 -18.82
CA LYS A 80 -14.40 24.73 -18.87
C LYS A 80 -14.87 25.03 -20.29
N LEU A 81 -13.94 25.22 -21.23
CA LEU A 81 -14.26 25.50 -22.64
C LEU A 81 -14.73 24.26 -23.42
N THR A 82 -14.37 23.06 -22.97
CA THR A 82 -14.63 21.82 -23.72
C THR A 82 -15.84 21.03 -23.24
N GLY A 83 -16.43 21.39 -22.11
CA GLY A 83 -17.65 20.78 -21.60
C GLY A 83 -17.49 19.99 -20.30
N GLY A 84 -16.32 20.04 -19.65
CA GLY A 84 -16.08 19.41 -18.35
C GLY A 84 -14.99 18.33 -18.38
N PHE A 85 -14.64 17.81 -17.20
CA PHE A 85 -13.50 16.90 -16.99
C PHE A 85 -13.64 15.59 -17.77
N PHE A 86 -14.85 15.14 -18.05
CA PHE A 86 -15.10 13.83 -18.66
C PHE A 86 -15.47 13.90 -20.15
N THR A 87 -15.27 15.05 -20.81
CA THR A 87 -15.58 15.27 -22.23
C THR A 87 -14.95 14.19 -23.14
N PHE A 88 -13.75 13.74 -22.80
CA PHE A 88 -12.99 12.75 -23.58
C PHE A 88 -12.81 11.42 -22.84
N GLY A 89 -13.75 11.04 -21.98
CA GLY A 89 -13.72 9.78 -21.22
C GLY A 89 -13.34 10.00 -19.75
N SER A 90 -12.10 9.70 -19.38
CA SER A 90 -11.56 9.98 -18.03
C SER A 90 -11.15 11.44 -17.89
N SER A 91 -10.93 11.90 -16.66
CA SER A 91 -10.43 13.26 -16.40
C SER A 91 -9.09 13.51 -17.11
N ILE A 92 -8.14 12.57 -16.97
CA ILE A 92 -6.81 12.64 -17.55
C ILE A 92 -6.87 12.73 -19.07
N ASN A 93 -7.73 11.94 -19.72
CA ASN A 93 -7.87 11.97 -21.18
C ASN A 93 -8.27 13.36 -21.70
N SER A 94 -9.13 14.08 -20.98
CA SER A 94 -9.46 15.46 -21.34
C SER A 94 -8.24 16.37 -21.29
N GLY A 95 -7.35 16.21 -20.30
CA GLY A 95 -6.07 16.91 -20.25
C GLY A 95 -5.11 16.49 -21.38
N ARG A 96 -5.06 15.20 -21.74
CA ARG A 96 -4.20 14.71 -22.84
C ARG A 96 -4.58 15.30 -24.20
N VAL A 97 -5.86 15.58 -24.45
CA VAL A 97 -6.28 16.31 -25.66
C VAL A 97 -5.70 17.73 -25.70
N LEU A 98 -5.63 18.44 -24.56
CA LEU A 98 -4.93 19.73 -24.50
C LEU A 98 -3.45 19.56 -24.84
N MET A 99 -2.79 18.53 -24.31
CA MET A 99 -1.38 18.25 -24.59
C MET A 99 -1.13 17.96 -26.07
N LEU A 100 -2.04 17.24 -26.74
CA LEU A 100 -1.98 17.03 -28.19
C LEU A 100 -2.03 18.36 -28.95
N ILE A 101 -2.93 19.28 -28.57
CA ILE A 101 -3.03 20.60 -29.20
C ILE A 101 -1.73 21.39 -28.96
N ILE A 102 -1.22 21.40 -27.74
CA ILE A 102 0.04 22.06 -27.36
C ILE A 102 1.21 21.49 -28.16
N HIS A 103 1.28 20.17 -28.35
CA HIS A 103 2.29 19.53 -29.16
C HIS A 103 2.22 19.99 -30.62
N VAL A 104 1.03 19.99 -31.25
CA VAL A 104 0.85 20.44 -32.64
C VAL A 104 1.22 21.92 -32.80
N LEU A 105 0.82 22.78 -31.87
CA LEU A 105 1.19 24.20 -31.89
C LEU A 105 2.70 24.39 -31.70
N THR A 106 3.34 23.60 -30.83
CA THR A 106 4.80 23.61 -30.64
C THR A 106 5.52 23.15 -31.91
N SER A 107 5.03 22.10 -32.58
CA SER A 107 5.53 21.64 -33.90
C SER A 107 5.43 22.73 -34.97
N PHE A 108 4.33 23.50 -34.98
CA PHE A 108 4.19 24.66 -35.88
C PHE A 108 5.25 25.74 -35.59
N LEU A 109 5.43 26.11 -34.32
CA LEU A 109 6.42 27.10 -33.89
C LEU A 109 7.84 26.62 -34.22
N LEU A 110 8.14 25.35 -33.94
CA LEU A 110 9.42 24.69 -34.27
C LEU A 110 9.72 24.78 -35.77
N TYR A 111 8.76 24.43 -36.64
CA TYR A 111 8.91 24.57 -38.08
C TYR A 111 9.24 26.01 -38.50
N LYS A 112 8.46 26.98 -38.00
CA LYS A 112 8.62 28.39 -38.34
C LYS A 112 9.97 28.92 -37.88
N ILE A 113 10.39 28.61 -36.66
CA ILE A 113 11.68 29.02 -36.08
C ILE A 113 12.84 28.39 -36.87
N ALA A 114 12.79 27.08 -37.12
CA ALA A 114 13.81 26.39 -37.92
C ALA A 114 13.97 27.00 -39.32
N LYS A 115 12.85 27.24 -40.01
CA LYS A 115 12.84 27.89 -41.32
C LYS A 115 13.39 29.32 -41.25
N LYS A 116 13.02 30.09 -40.22
CA LYS A 116 13.46 31.48 -40.05
C LYS A 116 14.97 31.59 -39.80
N LEU A 117 15.54 30.66 -39.04
CA LEU A 117 16.95 30.65 -38.71
C LEU A 117 17.83 30.15 -39.87
N SER A 118 17.40 29.08 -40.55
CA SER A 118 18.16 28.45 -41.64
C SER A 118 17.88 29.02 -43.02
N ASN A 119 16.79 29.80 -43.16
CA ASN A 119 16.20 30.20 -44.44
C ASN A 119 15.87 29.01 -45.36
N ASN A 120 15.55 27.85 -44.79
CA ASN A 120 15.25 26.63 -45.54
C ASN A 120 14.07 25.86 -44.94
N GLN A 121 13.11 25.46 -45.79
CA GLN A 121 11.95 24.67 -45.37
C GLN A 121 12.32 23.27 -44.89
N LEU A 122 13.36 22.65 -45.47
CA LEU A 122 13.80 21.29 -45.11
C LEU A 122 14.22 21.20 -43.64
N ALA A 123 14.86 22.25 -43.11
CA ALA A 123 15.27 22.29 -41.71
C ALA A 123 14.07 22.19 -40.75
N GLY A 124 12.97 22.87 -41.08
CA GLY A 124 11.74 22.79 -40.30
C GLY A 124 11.02 21.45 -40.45
N ILE A 125 11.01 20.87 -41.65
CA ILE A 125 10.42 19.54 -41.88
C ILE A 125 11.15 18.47 -41.05
N ILE A 126 12.49 18.42 -41.15
CA ILE A 126 13.30 17.44 -40.42
C ILE A 126 13.16 17.64 -38.90
N ALA A 127 13.21 18.88 -38.41
CA ALA A 127 13.05 19.15 -36.98
C ALA A 127 11.70 18.67 -36.44
N VAL A 128 10.60 18.92 -37.15
CA VAL A 128 9.27 18.45 -36.72
C VAL A 128 9.15 16.93 -36.82
N ILE A 129 9.68 16.30 -37.87
CA ILE A 129 9.64 14.84 -37.99
C ILE A 129 10.38 14.16 -36.83
N ILE A 130 11.60 14.62 -36.50
CA ILE A 130 12.37 14.08 -35.37
C ILE A 130 11.62 14.29 -34.06
N PHE A 131 11.09 15.50 -33.83
CA PHE A 131 10.35 15.79 -32.61
C PHE A 131 9.08 14.95 -32.46
N SER A 132 8.30 14.77 -33.54
CA SER A 132 7.02 14.05 -33.51
C SER A 132 7.13 12.53 -33.59
N LEU A 133 8.32 11.99 -33.90
CA LEU A 133 8.58 10.56 -33.89
C LEU A 133 9.51 10.10 -32.76
N SER A 134 10.13 11.03 -32.03
CA SER A 134 10.93 10.73 -30.85
C SER A 134 10.11 9.87 -29.88
N PRO A 135 10.54 8.63 -29.56
CA PRO A 135 9.84 7.81 -28.56
C PRO A 135 9.67 8.50 -27.21
N LEU A 136 10.64 9.33 -26.79
CA LEU A 136 10.52 10.14 -25.58
C LEU A 136 9.47 11.24 -25.72
N ALA A 137 9.42 11.92 -26.88
CA ALA A 137 8.38 12.90 -27.14
C ALA A 137 6.99 12.25 -27.14
N VAL A 138 6.81 11.14 -27.85
CA VAL A 138 5.53 10.41 -27.89
C VAL A 138 5.09 10.00 -26.48
N TYR A 139 6.02 9.51 -25.66
CA TYR A 139 5.74 9.13 -24.28
C TYR A 139 5.36 10.35 -23.41
N PHE A 140 6.18 11.40 -23.36
CA PHE A 140 6.01 12.50 -22.42
C PHE A 140 5.10 13.63 -22.90
N GLN A 141 5.05 13.93 -24.20
CA GLN A 141 4.20 15.01 -24.75
C GLN A 141 2.72 14.63 -24.77
N ARG A 142 2.39 13.34 -24.63
CA ARG A 142 1.00 12.90 -24.45
C ARG A 142 0.48 13.17 -23.05
N ARG A 143 1.37 13.17 -22.06
CA ARG A 143 1.01 13.30 -20.64
C ARG A 143 0.71 14.75 -20.27
N VAL A 144 -0.22 14.93 -19.34
CA VAL A 144 -0.56 16.22 -18.73
C VAL A 144 0.58 16.67 -17.82
N LEU A 145 1.66 17.17 -18.40
CA LEU A 145 2.84 17.64 -17.66
C LEU A 145 3.06 19.13 -17.87
N LEU A 146 3.39 19.85 -16.80
CA LEU A 146 3.65 21.29 -16.84
C LEU A 146 4.80 21.65 -17.78
N ASP A 147 5.82 20.79 -17.89
CA ASP A 147 6.96 20.96 -18.79
C ASP A 147 6.53 21.08 -20.27
N ASN A 148 5.45 20.40 -20.69
CA ASN A 148 4.91 20.52 -22.05
C ASN A 148 4.34 21.92 -22.30
N ILE A 149 3.52 22.42 -21.36
CA ILE A 149 2.93 23.76 -21.42
C ILE A 149 4.02 24.84 -21.37
N MET A 150 4.99 24.69 -20.45
CA MET A 150 6.13 25.60 -20.30
C MET A 150 6.94 25.67 -21.59
N THR A 151 7.26 24.53 -22.20
CA THR A 151 8.01 24.45 -23.46
C THR A 151 7.29 25.19 -24.58
N PHE A 152 5.98 25.02 -24.70
CA PHE A 152 5.17 25.79 -25.65
C PHE A 152 5.33 27.31 -25.45
N TRP A 153 5.20 27.80 -24.21
CA TRP A 153 5.36 29.22 -23.91
C TRP A 153 6.77 29.76 -24.22
N ILE A 154 7.82 28.96 -24.00
CA ILE A 154 9.19 29.30 -24.41
C ILE A 154 9.29 29.44 -25.93
N PHE A 155 8.68 28.53 -26.70
CA PHE A 155 8.66 28.62 -28.16
C PHE A 155 7.83 29.80 -28.66
N VAL A 156 6.73 30.15 -28.00
CA VAL A 156 5.94 31.37 -28.28
C VAL A 156 6.79 32.62 -28.04
N SER A 157 7.51 32.68 -26.91
CA SER A 157 8.39 33.80 -26.58
C SER A 157 9.50 33.97 -27.64
N LEU A 158 10.18 32.88 -27.98
CA LEU A 158 11.22 32.87 -29.01
C LEU A 158 10.68 33.26 -30.40
N TYR A 159 9.48 32.77 -30.76
CA TYR A 159 8.82 33.11 -32.01
C TYR A 159 8.61 34.62 -32.12
N PHE A 160 8.02 35.27 -31.11
CA PHE A 160 7.79 36.71 -31.15
C PHE A 160 9.08 37.52 -31.26
N LEU A 161 10.17 37.11 -30.60
CA LEU A 161 11.46 37.78 -30.75
C LEU A 161 12.04 37.65 -32.16
N LEU A 162 11.96 36.46 -32.77
CA LEU A 162 12.55 36.17 -34.08
C LEU A 162 11.76 36.77 -35.26
N PHE A 163 10.44 36.85 -35.12
CA PHE A 163 9.53 37.35 -36.17
C PHE A 163 9.12 38.81 -35.96
N SER A 164 9.57 39.45 -34.88
CA SER A 164 9.36 40.88 -34.68
C SER A 164 9.89 41.67 -35.88
N LYS A 165 9.04 42.55 -36.45
CA LYS A 165 9.51 43.65 -37.30
C LYS A 165 10.03 44.80 -36.44
N GLN A 166 10.70 44.48 -35.32
CA GLN A 166 11.14 45.44 -34.29
C GLN A 166 10.00 46.29 -33.72
N LYS A 167 8.80 45.71 -33.61
CA LYS A 167 7.65 46.37 -32.97
C LYS A 167 7.68 46.11 -31.48
N LEU A 168 7.37 47.14 -30.68
CA LEU A 168 7.29 47.04 -29.22
C LEU A 168 6.31 45.96 -28.76
N THR A 169 5.21 45.78 -29.49
CA THR A 169 4.20 44.74 -29.23
C THR A 169 4.79 43.33 -29.26
N SER A 170 5.78 43.06 -30.10
CA SER A 170 6.41 41.75 -30.16
C SER A 170 7.30 41.48 -28.93
N PHE A 171 7.98 42.51 -28.41
CA PHE A 171 8.75 42.39 -27.17
C PHE A 171 7.84 42.18 -25.97
N PHE A 172 6.72 42.92 -25.92
CA PHE A 172 5.69 42.74 -24.91
C PHE A 172 5.13 41.32 -24.90
N LEU A 173 4.69 40.80 -26.05
CA LEU A 173 4.14 39.44 -26.16
C LEU A 173 5.18 38.36 -25.83
N SER A 174 6.45 38.57 -26.18
CA SER A 174 7.53 37.67 -25.78
C SER A 174 7.75 37.65 -24.26
N ALA A 175 7.74 38.82 -23.62
CA ALA A 175 7.90 38.96 -22.17
C ALA A 175 6.74 38.29 -21.43
N LEU A 176 5.50 38.53 -21.87
CA LEU A 176 4.31 37.90 -21.32
C LEU A 176 4.38 36.36 -21.42
N ALA A 177 4.74 35.84 -22.61
CA ALA A 177 4.91 34.41 -22.82
C ALA A 177 6.02 33.81 -21.93
N PHE A 178 7.13 34.51 -21.74
CA PHE A 178 8.19 34.04 -20.83
C PHE A 178 7.75 34.04 -19.36
N GLY A 179 7.07 35.10 -18.91
CA GLY A 179 6.50 35.13 -17.56
C GLY A 179 5.51 33.98 -17.33
N LEU A 180 4.65 33.67 -18.30
CA LEU A 180 3.73 32.53 -18.25
C LEU A 180 4.48 31.20 -18.22
N ALA A 181 5.59 31.07 -18.95
CA ALA A 181 6.43 29.87 -18.88
C ALA A 181 6.96 29.65 -17.45
N VAL A 182 7.51 30.68 -16.81
CA VAL A 182 8.02 30.61 -15.43
C VAL A 182 6.92 30.31 -14.42
N LEU A 183 5.73 30.91 -14.58
CA LEU A 183 4.58 30.64 -13.73
C LEU A 183 3.89 29.29 -14.03
N THR A 184 4.28 28.61 -15.10
CA THR A 184 3.85 27.24 -15.41
C THR A 184 4.84 26.24 -14.82
N LYS A 185 6.14 26.48 -14.98
CA LYS A 185 7.21 25.65 -14.41
C LYS A 185 8.46 26.50 -14.21
N GLU A 186 9.00 26.47 -13.00
CA GLU A 186 10.13 27.29 -12.55
C GLU A 186 11.42 27.04 -13.36
N ASN A 187 11.59 25.85 -13.92
CA ASN A 187 12.71 25.48 -14.79
C ASN A 187 12.81 26.34 -16.07
N ALA A 188 11.74 27.06 -16.44
CA ALA A 188 11.76 28.03 -17.54
C ALA A 188 12.85 29.10 -17.37
N ILE A 189 13.25 29.41 -16.13
CA ILE A 189 14.24 30.45 -15.83
C ILE A 189 15.59 30.21 -16.53
N PHE A 190 15.95 28.95 -16.80
CA PHE A 190 17.18 28.62 -17.52
C PHE A 190 17.17 29.07 -18.99
N PHE A 191 16.00 29.39 -19.56
CA PHE A 191 15.88 29.99 -20.89
C PHE A 191 15.99 31.52 -20.90
N LEU A 192 16.10 32.18 -19.73
CA LEU A 192 16.26 33.63 -19.65
C LEU A 192 17.52 34.13 -20.38
N PRO A 193 18.73 33.60 -20.14
CA PRO A 193 19.94 34.08 -20.84
C PRO A 193 19.86 33.96 -22.38
N PRO A 194 19.45 32.83 -22.98
CA PRO A 194 19.33 32.75 -24.43
C PRO A 194 18.22 33.66 -24.99
N LEU A 195 17.11 33.89 -24.28
CA LEU A 195 16.07 34.85 -24.70
C LEU A 195 16.60 36.29 -24.71
N LEU A 196 17.30 36.71 -23.66
CA LEU A 196 17.95 38.02 -23.58
C LEU A 196 19.01 38.19 -24.68
N TYR A 197 19.74 37.13 -25.03
CA TYR A 197 20.65 37.12 -26.17
C TYR A 197 19.92 37.40 -27.49
N VAL A 198 18.79 36.73 -27.74
CA VAL A 198 17.98 36.96 -28.96
C VAL A 198 17.43 38.38 -28.98
N LEU A 199 16.90 38.87 -27.86
CA LEU A 199 16.40 40.24 -27.71
C LEU A 199 17.47 41.27 -28.07
N ASN A 200 18.69 41.13 -27.53
CA ASN A 200 19.81 42.00 -27.85
C ASN A 200 20.23 41.94 -29.33
N LYS A 201 20.12 40.77 -29.99
CA LYS A 201 20.48 40.62 -31.41
C LYS A 201 19.40 41.08 -32.38
N LYS A 202 18.13 41.13 -31.96
CA LYS A 202 17.01 41.52 -32.83
C LYS A 202 16.60 42.99 -32.69
N THR A 203 16.99 43.64 -31.61
CA THR A 203 16.68 45.06 -31.33
C THR A 203 17.71 46.00 -31.96
N GLN A 204 17.26 47.14 -32.51
CA GLN A 204 18.13 48.21 -33.00
C GLN A 204 18.91 48.87 -31.85
N ASN A 205 20.11 49.37 -32.11
CA ASN A 205 21.04 49.82 -31.07
C ASN A 205 20.48 50.93 -30.16
N ASP A 206 19.72 51.86 -30.73
CA ASP A 206 19.04 52.96 -30.07
C ASP A 206 17.88 52.51 -29.16
N GLN A 207 17.22 51.40 -29.47
CA GLN A 207 16.07 50.88 -28.72
C GLN A 207 16.42 49.76 -27.73
N LYS A 208 17.69 49.32 -27.68
CA LYS A 208 18.12 48.17 -26.88
C LYS A 208 17.81 48.32 -25.40
N THR A 209 18.18 49.44 -24.80
CA THR A 209 17.98 49.69 -23.36
C THR A 209 16.50 49.62 -23.01
N PHE A 210 15.66 50.29 -23.80
CA PHE A 210 14.22 50.30 -23.58
C PHE A 210 13.59 48.92 -23.77
N ALA A 211 13.95 48.20 -24.84
CA ALA A 211 13.42 46.86 -25.09
C ALA A 211 13.83 45.87 -23.99
N PHE A 212 15.09 45.95 -23.52
CA PHE A 212 15.60 45.08 -22.46
C PHE A 212 14.92 45.35 -21.12
N LEU A 213 14.85 46.61 -20.70
CA LEU A 213 14.17 47.01 -19.47
C LEU A 213 12.68 46.67 -19.51
N SER A 214 11.99 46.99 -20.61
CA SER A 214 10.57 46.69 -20.78
C SER A 214 10.32 45.18 -20.69
N TRP A 215 11.12 44.38 -21.40
CA TRP A 215 10.97 42.92 -21.40
C TRP A 215 11.18 42.31 -20.00
N ILE A 216 12.19 42.78 -19.26
CA ILE A 216 12.42 42.35 -17.88
C ILE A 216 11.27 42.78 -16.97
N ILE A 217 10.90 44.07 -16.98
CA ILE A 217 9.84 44.59 -16.11
C ILE A 217 8.53 43.84 -16.35
N ILE A 218 8.11 43.64 -17.59
CA ILE A 218 6.86 42.93 -17.91
C ILE A 218 6.93 41.48 -17.43
N SER A 219 8.01 40.76 -17.74
CA SER A 219 8.16 39.36 -17.35
C SER A 219 8.16 39.19 -15.84
N PHE A 220 8.96 39.99 -15.12
CA PHE A 220 9.09 39.89 -13.67
C PHE A 220 7.89 40.47 -12.92
N SER A 221 7.15 41.43 -13.49
CA SER A 221 5.88 41.89 -12.92
C SER A 221 4.80 40.81 -12.98
N LEU A 222 4.84 39.96 -14.02
CA LEU A 222 3.95 38.79 -14.06
C LEU A 222 4.40 37.75 -13.04
N ILE A 223 5.69 37.41 -12.99
CA ILE A 223 6.25 36.42 -12.05
C ILE A 223 6.03 36.84 -10.59
N SER A 224 6.11 38.14 -10.29
CA SER A 224 5.90 38.66 -8.93
C SER A 224 4.49 38.41 -8.39
N THR A 225 3.51 38.11 -9.25
CA THR A 225 2.16 37.74 -8.79
C THR A 225 2.15 36.47 -7.94
N TYR A 226 3.08 35.53 -8.19
CA TYR A 226 3.21 34.32 -7.36
C TYR A 226 3.75 34.63 -5.97
N PHE A 227 4.76 35.50 -5.89
CA PHE A 227 5.31 35.98 -4.62
C PHE A 227 4.31 36.86 -3.87
N LEU A 228 3.55 37.69 -4.59
CA LEU A 228 2.49 38.51 -4.02
C LEU A 228 1.38 37.62 -3.45
N TYR A 229 0.99 36.55 -4.15
CA TYR A 229 0.01 35.59 -3.63
C TYR A 229 0.47 35.00 -2.29
N ALA A 230 1.71 34.52 -2.22
CA ALA A 230 2.27 33.99 -0.97
C ALA A 230 2.33 35.05 0.14
N LEU A 231 2.70 36.29 -0.21
CA LEU A 231 2.75 37.40 0.73
C LEU A 231 1.35 37.75 1.28
N LEU A 232 0.33 37.77 0.42
CA LEU A 232 -1.06 38.04 0.82
C LEU A 232 -1.65 36.93 1.69
N LYS A 233 -1.07 35.73 1.65
CA LYS A 233 -1.43 34.58 2.49
C LYS A 233 -0.63 34.48 3.78
N ASP A 234 0.33 35.38 4.00
CA ASP A 234 1.33 35.28 5.08
C ASP A 234 2.20 34.00 4.98
N GLU A 235 2.34 33.46 3.77
CA GLU A 235 3.06 32.21 3.45
C GLU A 235 4.32 32.49 2.62
N LEU A 236 4.73 33.76 2.46
CA LEU A 236 5.96 34.08 1.72
C LEU A 236 7.20 33.59 2.48
N PHE A 237 7.26 33.86 3.78
CA PHE A 237 8.40 33.54 4.64
C PHE A 237 8.18 32.22 5.40
N PRO A 238 9.25 31.53 5.82
CA PRO A 238 9.12 30.36 6.70
C PRO A 238 8.52 30.74 8.06
N PRO A 239 7.94 29.77 8.80
CA PRO A 239 7.55 29.98 10.20
C PRO A 239 8.69 30.58 11.03
N ASP A 240 8.34 31.38 12.05
CA ASP A 240 9.26 32.11 12.94
C ASP A 240 10.11 33.21 12.28
N PHE A 241 9.94 33.44 10.98
CA PHE A 241 10.59 34.55 10.29
C PHE A 241 9.71 35.80 10.36
N LEU A 242 10.27 36.91 10.85
CA LEU A 242 9.55 38.20 11.01
C LEU A 242 8.30 38.13 11.93
N GLY A 243 8.24 37.17 12.85
CA GLY A 243 7.18 37.07 13.84
C GLY A 243 5.89 36.40 13.35
N SER A 244 5.92 35.65 12.24
CA SER A 244 4.83 34.72 11.94
C SER A 244 4.73 33.66 13.04
N SER A 245 3.51 33.42 13.54
CA SER A 245 3.25 32.49 14.64
C SER A 245 2.40 31.32 14.13
N GLY A 246 2.88 30.09 14.35
CA GLY A 246 2.18 28.86 13.99
C GLY A 246 2.81 28.12 12.81
N ASP A 247 2.61 26.81 12.75
CA ASP A 247 3.10 25.98 11.64
C ASP A 247 2.30 26.25 10.36
N HIS A 248 2.97 26.69 9.31
CA HIS A 248 2.36 26.92 8.00
C HIS A 248 3.35 26.64 6.86
N VAL A 249 2.81 26.48 5.65
CA VAL A 249 3.62 26.33 4.43
C VAL A 249 4.32 27.64 4.07
N SER A 250 5.43 27.54 3.33
CA SER A 250 6.20 28.71 2.91
C SER A 250 6.71 28.60 1.49
N LEU A 251 6.54 29.67 0.69
CA LEU A 251 7.13 29.77 -0.64
C LEU A 251 8.67 29.81 -0.58
N LEU A 252 9.27 30.68 0.24
CA LEU A 252 10.73 30.76 0.34
C LEU A 252 11.34 29.49 0.96
N GLY A 253 10.65 28.89 1.94
CA GLY A 253 11.03 27.60 2.49
C GLY A 253 11.04 26.50 1.42
N THR A 254 9.97 26.42 0.62
CA THR A 254 9.84 25.44 -0.46
C THR A 254 10.87 25.66 -1.56
N LEU A 255 11.12 26.90 -1.98
CA LEU A 255 12.17 27.21 -2.96
C LEU A 255 13.54 26.77 -2.47
N LYS A 256 13.86 26.99 -1.18
CA LYS A 256 15.10 26.50 -0.58
C LYS A 256 15.19 24.98 -0.66
N THR A 257 14.14 24.27 -0.23
CA THR A 257 14.07 22.81 -0.29
C THR A 257 14.25 22.30 -1.72
N GLN A 258 13.51 22.84 -2.69
CA GLN A 258 13.60 22.46 -4.11
C GLN A 258 15.00 22.66 -4.70
N LEU A 259 15.69 23.75 -4.32
CA LEU A 259 17.07 24.01 -4.76
C LEU A 259 18.08 23.00 -4.18
N THR A 260 17.80 22.47 -2.99
CA THR A 260 18.68 21.50 -2.31
C THR A 260 18.37 20.04 -2.60
N ARG A 261 17.22 19.73 -3.22
CA ARG A 261 16.77 18.35 -3.49
C ARG A 261 17.74 17.57 -4.39
N GLY A 262 17.74 16.25 -4.14
CA GLY A 262 18.52 15.25 -4.86
C GLY A 262 19.92 15.07 -4.29
N ASN A 263 20.68 14.12 -4.85
CA ASN A 263 22.06 13.91 -4.44
C ASN A 263 23.00 15.02 -4.94
N GLU A 264 24.11 15.24 -4.24
CA GLU A 264 25.14 16.23 -4.63
C GLU A 264 26.26 15.61 -5.49
N LEU A 265 25.94 14.55 -6.21
CA LEU A 265 26.92 13.80 -7.00
C LEU A 265 27.17 14.49 -8.35
N PRO A 266 28.43 14.50 -8.84
CA PRO A 266 28.73 14.96 -10.20
C PRO A 266 27.94 14.15 -11.24
N PHE A 267 27.55 14.79 -12.34
CA PHE A 267 26.69 14.16 -13.38
C PHE A 267 27.29 12.89 -14.02
N TRP A 268 28.61 12.72 -13.97
CA TRP A 268 29.29 11.53 -14.50
C TRP A 268 29.36 10.36 -13.51
N ASN A 269 28.95 10.58 -12.25
CA ASN A 269 28.84 9.51 -11.26
C ASN A 269 27.65 8.61 -11.62
N ARG A 270 27.86 7.29 -11.57
CA ARG A 270 26.84 6.28 -11.90
C ARG A 270 25.63 6.29 -10.97
N GLU A 271 25.80 6.79 -9.76
CA GLU A 271 24.73 6.93 -8.75
C GLU A 271 24.04 8.31 -8.82
N SER A 272 24.53 9.23 -9.67
CA SER A 272 23.87 10.52 -9.86
C SER A 272 22.51 10.32 -10.53
N GLU A 273 21.54 11.14 -10.13
CA GLU A 273 20.21 11.10 -10.74
C GLU A 273 20.24 11.41 -12.24
N PHE A 274 21.11 12.33 -12.66
CA PHE A 274 21.33 12.60 -14.07
C PHE A 274 21.77 11.34 -14.82
N TYR A 275 22.77 10.61 -14.32
CA TYR A 275 23.28 9.42 -15.01
C TYR A 275 22.20 8.34 -15.15
N ASN A 276 21.46 8.07 -14.07
CA ASN A 276 20.36 7.09 -14.07
C ASN A 276 19.27 7.45 -15.10
N ASN A 277 18.85 8.71 -15.12
CA ASN A 277 17.86 9.17 -16.09
C ASN A 277 18.42 9.22 -17.51
N PHE A 278 19.69 9.60 -17.69
CA PHE A 278 20.35 9.61 -19.00
C PHE A 278 20.42 8.21 -19.63
N GLN A 279 20.72 7.17 -18.85
CA GLN A 279 20.66 5.78 -19.31
C GLN A 279 19.23 5.38 -19.69
N THR A 280 18.25 5.78 -18.87
CA THR A 280 16.83 5.53 -19.16
C THR A 280 16.41 6.19 -20.47
N TRP A 281 16.76 7.46 -20.67
CA TRP A 281 16.46 8.20 -21.90
C TRP A 281 17.13 7.55 -23.12
N LEU A 282 18.40 7.16 -23.02
CA LEU A 282 19.11 6.47 -24.11
C LEU A 282 18.49 5.13 -24.45
N SER A 283 18.01 4.38 -23.46
CA SER A 283 17.33 3.09 -23.69
C SER A 283 15.98 3.26 -24.41
N LYS A 284 15.30 4.40 -24.21
CA LYS A 284 14.00 4.71 -24.81
C LYS A 284 14.12 5.39 -26.18
N ASP A 285 15.09 6.28 -26.36
CA ASP A 285 15.28 7.09 -27.58
C ASP A 285 16.74 7.50 -27.75
N SER A 286 17.55 6.53 -28.17
CA SER A 286 18.98 6.76 -28.43
C SER A 286 19.19 7.73 -29.61
N VAL A 287 18.31 7.66 -30.61
CA VAL A 287 18.45 8.40 -31.88
C VAL A 287 18.35 9.90 -31.64
N THR A 288 17.30 10.37 -30.97
CA THR A 288 17.06 11.81 -30.78
C THR A 288 18.10 12.42 -29.85
N ILE A 289 18.48 11.71 -28.80
CA ILE A 289 19.46 12.20 -27.82
C ILE A 289 20.84 12.30 -28.44
N ILE A 290 21.35 11.21 -29.04
CA ILE A 290 22.71 11.18 -29.59
C ILE A 290 22.82 12.12 -30.79
N SER A 291 21.90 12.01 -31.76
CA SER A 291 21.96 12.87 -32.96
C SER A 291 21.78 14.35 -32.60
N GLY A 292 20.90 14.65 -31.66
CA GLY A 292 20.70 15.99 -31.10
C GLY A 292 21.92 16.55 -30.40
N ALA A 293 22.57 15.76 -29.54
CA ALA A 293 23.77 16.17 -28.81
C ALA A 293 24.93 16.42 -29.77
N VAL A 294 25.17 15.49 -30.71
CA VAL A 294 26.19 15.64 -31.76
C VAL A 294 25.88 16.86 -32.63
N ALA A 295 24.63 17.05 -33.03
CA ALA A 295 24.23 18.20 -33.82
C ALA A 295 24.43 19.52 -33.07
N THR A 296 24.19 19.55 -31.76
CA THR A 296 24.42 20.71 -30.90
C THR A 296 25.91 21.02 -30.80
N ALA A 297 26.76 20.02 -30.58
CA ALA A 297 28.22 20.19 -30.49
C ALA A 297 28.83 20.69 -31.81
N LEU A 298 28.45 20.07 -32.94
CA LEU A 298 28.90 20.52 -34.26
C LEU A 298 28.36 21.91 -34.60
N SER A 299 27.10 22.20 -34.26
CA SER A 299 26.51 23.52 -34.46
C SER A 299 27.21 24.59 -33.61
N LEU A 300 27.67 24.25 -32.40
CA LEU A 300 28.45 25.14 -31.55
C LEU A 300 29.76 25.55 -32.23
N ILE A 301 30.53 24.60 -32.74
CA ILE A 301 31.77 24.86 -33.48
C ILE A 301 31.48 25.70 -34.73
N LEU A 302 30.48 25.29 -35.51
CA LEU A 302 30.08 25.99 -36.73
C LEU A 302 29.48 27.37 -36.48
N SER A 303 28.98 27.65 -35.28
CA SER A 303 28.36 28.94 -34.92
C SER A 303 29.33 30.13 -34.92
N ILE A 304 30.64 29.84 -34.91
CA ILE A 304 31.71 30.83 -35.13
C ILE A 304 31.53 31.44 -36.53
N LYS A 305 31.34 30.59 -37.54
CA LYS A 305 31.15 30.98 -38.95
C LYS A 305 29.69 31.32 -39.25
N TYR A 306 28.75 30.46 -38.85
CA TYR A 306 27.33 30.58 -39.14
C TYR A 306 26.58 31.06 -37.90
N LYS A 307 26.55 32.40 -37.72
CA LYS A 307 26.00 33.04 -36.51
C LYS A 307 24.54 32.67 -36.19
N TYR A 308 23.73 32.25 -37.18
CA TYR A 308 22.35 31.82 -36.95
C TYR A 308 22.23 30.53 -36.14
N LEU A 309 23.30 29.71 -36.07
CA LEU A 309 23.36 28.49 -35.25
C LEU A 309 23.46 28.81 -33.74
N ARG A 310 23.86 30.03 -33.36
CA ARG A 310 24.05 30.39 -31.95
C ARG A 310 22.76 30.28 -31.14
N ILE A 311 21.63 30.65 -31.74
CA ILE A 311 20.34 30.64 -31.04
C ILE A 311 19.96 29.21 -30.61
N PRO A 312 19.79 28.23 -31.53
CA PRO A 312 19.38 26.88 -31.13
C PRO A 312 20.42 26.18 -30.23
N VAL A 313 21.70 26.49 -30.40
CA VAL A 313 22.78 25.98 -29.54
C VAL A 313 22.66 26.54 -28.12
N LEU A 314 22.48 27.84 -27.94
CA LEU A 314 22.38 28.46 -26.61
C LEU A 314 21.16 27.94 -25.83
N PHE A 315 20.00 27.79 -26.47
CA PHE A 315 18.82 27.19 -25.82
C PHE A 315 19.09 25.76 -25.34
N SER A 316 19.80 24.94 -26.13
CA SER A 316 20.14 23.57 -25.74
C SER A 316 21.17 23.54 -24.61
N LEU A 317 22.23 24.37 -24.69
CA LEU A 317 23.32 24.39 -23.71
C LEU A 317 22.87 24.86 -22.33
N PHE A 318 22.04 25.89 -22.26
CA PHE A 318 21.55 26.39 -20.97
C PHE A 318 20.61 25.40 -20.27
N PHE A 319 19.88 24.60 -21.05
CA PHE A 319 19.06 23.54 -20.47
C PHE A 319 19.88 22.29 -20.12
N TRP A 320 20.92 21.95 -20.89
CA TRP A 320 21.92 20.97 -20.45
C TRP A 320 22.59 21.38 -19.15
N PHE A 321 22.91 22.66 -18.97
CA PHE A 321 23.47 23.17 -17.71
C PHE A 321 22.54 22.90 -16.52
N PHE A 322 21.21 23.09 -16.69
CA PHE A 322 20.23 22.68 -15.69
C PHE A 322 20.33 21.18 -15.38
N LEU A 323 20.31 20.31 -16.40
CA LEU A 323 20.35 18.85 -16.18
C LEU A 323 21.66 18.35 -15.56
N LEU A 324 22.79 18.99 -15.86
CA LEU A 324 24.12 18.56 -15.44
C LEU A 324 24.57 19.15 -14.09
N ARG A 325 23.71 19.92 -13.40
CA ARG A 325 24.06 20.68 -12.20
C ARG A 325 24.38 19.86 -10.94
N GLY A 326 24.17 18.53 -10.97
CA GLY A 326 24.41 17.65 -9.82
C GLY A 326 23.38 17.82 -8.69
N LYS A 327 22.10 17.91 -9.06
CA LYS A 327 20.93 17.99 -8.17
C LYS A 327 19.81 17.14 -8.74
N LEU A 328 18.61 17.20 -8.14
CA LEU A 328 17.44 16.44 -8.58
C LEU A 328 17.21 16.52 -10.10
N VAL A 329 17.18 15.35 -10.73
CA VAL A 329 16.80 15.14 -12.14
C VAL A 329 15.82 13.98 -12.19
N ILE A 330 14.61 14.25 -12.66
CA ILE A 330 13.57 13.24 -12.85
C ILE A 330 13.33 12.99 -14.34
N GLU A 331 12.65 11.90 -14.65
CA GLU A 331 12.63 11.33 -16.00
C GLU A 331 12.08 12.29 -17.06
N PHE A 332 11.04 13.07 -16.75
CA PHE A 332 10.42 13.96 -17.72
C PHE A 332 11.10 15.33 -17.84
N TYR A 333 12.16 15.63 -17.06
CA TYR A 333 12.92 16.89 -17.22
C TYR A 333 13.59 17.01 -18.59
N ILE A 334 13.68 15.93 -19.38
CA ILE A 334 14.16 15.97 -20.76
C ILE A 334 13.21 16.70 -21.73
N ILE A 335 11.93 16.84 -21.39
CA ILE A 335 10.86 17.40 -22.26
C ILE A 335 11.29 18.66 -23.01
N PRO A 336 11.79 19.74 -22.34
CA PRO A 336 12.08 21.00 -23.03
C PRO A 336 13.26 20.88 -23.98
N LEU A 337 14.14 19.90 -23.77
CA LEU A 337 15.35 19.72 -24.54
C LEU A 337 15.08 19.04 -25.90
N ILE A 338 14.15 18.10 -25.96
CA ILE A 338 13.83 17.31 -27.18
C ILE A 338 13.57 18.20 -28.42
N PRO A 339 12.69 19.22 -28.37
CA PRO A 339 12.44 20.06 -29.55
C PRO A 339 13.64 20.94 -29.92
N PHE A 340 14.50 21.34 -28.97
CA PHE A 340 15.73 22.07 -29.28
C PHE A 340 16.84 21.17 -29.87
N LEU A 341 16.94 19.92 -29.43
CA LEU A 341 17.80 18.91 -30.07
C LEU A 341 17.34 18.64 -31.50
N SER A 342 16.04 18.51 -31.70
CA SER A 342 15.42 18.35 -33.03
C SER A 342 15.67 19.57 -33.93
N LEU A 343 15.59 20.78 -33.37
CA LEU A 343 15.91 22.04 -34.06
C LEU A 343 17.37 22.09 -34.53
N ASN A 344 18.33 21.77 -33.65
CA ASN A 344 19.75 21.72 -34.02
C ASN A 344 20.01 20.69 -35.12
N THR A 345 19.43 19.50 -34.99
CA THR A 345 19.59 18.41 -35.96
C THR A 345 19.03 18.79 -37.33
N GLY A 346 17.82 19.35 -37.38
CA GLY A 346 17.19 19.77 -38.64
C GLY A 346 17.98 20.87 -39.36
N ILE A 347 18.47 21.88 -38.63
CA ILE A 347 19.26 22.97 -39.20
C ILE A 347 20.63 22.47 -39.68
N LEU A 348 21.34 21.67 -38.87
CA LEU A 348 22.67 21.17 -39.23
C LEU A 348 22.59 20.22 -40.43
N THR A 349 21.65 19.29 -40.44
CA THR A 349 21.45 18.36 -41.55
C THR A 349 21.23 19.12 -42.86
N THR A 350 20.39 20.15 -42.82
CA THR A 350 20.12 20.98 -43.99
C THR A 350 21.36 21.75 -44.47
N LEU A 351 22.17 22.27 -43.53
CA LEU A 351 23.44 22.94 -43.85
C LEU A 351 24.42 21.98 -44.55
N LEU A 352 24.52 20.74 -44.09
CA LEU A 352 25.36 19.70 -44.70
C LEU A 352 24.87 19.35 -46.11
N VAL A 353 23.57 19.13 -46.29
CA VAL A 353 22.98 18.86 -47.62
C VAL A 353 23.26 20.01 -48.58
N GLN A 354 23.12 21.27 -48.15
CA GLN A 354 23.43 22.42 -48.99
C GLN A 354 24.91 22.50 -49.40
N LYS A 355 25.82 22.02 -48.54
CA LYS A 355 27.25 21.97 -48.85
C LYS A 355 27.60 20.87 -49.84
N VAL A 356 27.08 19.66 -49.63
CA VAL A 356 27.39 18.50 -50.47
C VAL A 356 26.67 18.55 -51.81
N SER A 357 25.48 19.17 -51.88
CA SER A 357 24.74 19.30 -53.13
C SER A 357 25.34 20.31 -54.14
N PHE A 358 26.40 21.05 -53.78
CA PHE A 358 27.05 22.06 -54.62
C PHE A 358 26.08 23.04 -55.31
N LYS A 359 24.97 23.39 -54.65
CA LYS A 359 23.84 24.20 -55.18
C LYS A 359 23.09 23.57 -56.38
N ASN A 360 23.33 22.31 -56.70
CA ASN A 360 22.56 21.59 -57.71
C ASN A 360 21.22 21.13 -57.13
N ARG A 361 20.13 21.62 -57.71
CA ARG A 361 18.76 21.32 -57.24
C ARG A 361 18.38 19.85 -57.34
N TYR A 362 18.89 19.12 -58.34
CA TYR A 362 18.62 17.70 -58.50
C TYR A 362 19.36 16.87 -57.46
N VAL A 363 20.64 17.16 -57.23
CA VAL A 363 21.44 16.52 -56.16
C VAL A 363 20.85 16.84 -54.78
N TYR A 364 20.42 18.08 -54.57
CA TYR A 364 19.73 18.48 -53.33
C TYR A 364 18.46 17.65 -53.08
N ASN A 365 17.58 17.51 -54.08
CA ASN A 365 16.36 16.73 -53.95
C ASN A 365 16.65 15.22 -53.77
N LEU A 366 17.64 14.69 -54.49
CA LEU A 366 18.08 13.29 -54.37
C LEU A 366 18.67 12.97 -52.99
N MET A 367 19.35 13.93 -52.34
CA MET A 367 19.87 13.76 -50.98
C MET A 367 18.82 14.02 -49.89
N ALA A 368 17.87 14.93 -50.12
CA ALA A 368 16.85 15.28 -49.14
C ALA A 368 15.86 14.13 -48.87
N LEU A 369 15.50 13.35 -49.89
CA LEU A 369 14.54 12.24 -49.77
C LEU A 369 15.04 11.10 -48.86
N PRO A 370 16.26 10.56 -49.02
CA PRO A 370 16.82 9.55 -48.11
C PRO A 370 16.99 10.06 -46.68
N LEU A 371 17.32 11.34 -46.48
CA LEU A 371 17.46 11.93 -45.14
C LEU A 371 16.12 12.07 -44.42
N ILE A 372 15.06 12.43 -45.15
CA ILE A 372 13.69 12.38 -44.62
C ILE A 372 13.33 10.91 -44.32
N GLY A 373 13.62 9.98 -45.23
CA GLY A 373 13.39 8.54 -45.04
C GLY A 373 14.12 7.95 -43.82
N SER A 374 15.38 8.30 -43.60
CA SER A 374 16.16 7.83 -42.45
C SER A 374 15.68 8.44 -41.14
N SER A 375 15.26 9.71 -41.14
CA SER A 375 14.63 10.37 -39.99
C SER A 375 13.26 9.78 -39.63
N LEU A 376 12.62 9.07 -40.56
CA LEU A 376 11.38 8.33 -40.32
C LEU A 376 11.64 6.90 -39.82
N TYR A 377 12.56 6.16 -40.47
CA TYR A 377 12.71 4.72 -40.25
C TYR A 377 13.17 4.33 -38.84
N LEU A 378 14.22 4.98 -38.31
CA LEU A 378 14.80 4.59 -37.03
C LEU A 378 13.84 4.86 -35.85
N PRO A 379 13.24 6.06 -35.73
CA PRO A 379 12.32 6.33 -34.63
C PRO A 379 11.01 5.52 -34.73
N ILE A 380 10.51 5.25 -35.94
CA ILE A 380 9.33 4.39 -36.11
C ILE A 380 9.60 2.99 -35.58
N ARG A 381 10.76 2.39 -35.92
CA ARG A 381 11.13 1.05 -35.42
C ARG A 381 11.18 1.00 -33.89
N GLU A 382 11.68 2.04 -33.24
CA GLU A 382 11.77 2.13 -31.77
C GLU A 382 10.40 2.42 -31.10
N SER A 383 9.48 3.10 -31.79
CA SER A 383 8.19 3.54 -31.24
C SER A 383 6.99 2.61 -31.50
N LEU A 384 7.13 1.54 -32.31
CA LEU A 384 6.01 0.64 -32.67
C LEU A 384 5.18 0.15 -31.47
N LYS A 385 5.83 -0.13 -30.34
CA LYS A 385 5.15 -0.57 -29.10
C LYS A 385 4.22 0.50 -28.53
N GLN A 386 4.56 1.78 -28.65
CA GLN A 386 3.80 2.91 -28.09
C GLN A 386 2.45 3.13 -28.78
N PHE A 387 2.30 2.60 -30.00
CA PHE A 387 1.06 2.66 -30.78
C PHE A 387 0.15 1.45 -30.57
N THR A 388 0.59 0.42 -29.86
CA THR A 388 -0.14 -0.84 -29.71
C THR A 388 -0.28 -1.28 -28.25
N LYS A 389 0.62 -0.86 -27.36
CA LYS A 389 0.53 -1.15 -25.93
C LYS A 389 -0.66 -0.42 -25.32
N ASP A 390 -1.27 -1.04 -24.32
CA ASP A 390 -2.34 -0.47 -23.52
C ASP A 390 -1.97 -0.66 -22.05
N GLU A 391 -1.70 0.46 -21.38
CA GLU A 391 -1.32 0.50 -19.96
C GLU A 391 -2.43 1.16 -19.12
N THR A 392 -3.38 1.87 -19.73
CA THR A 392 -4.41 2.60 -18.96
C THR A 392 -5.63 1.76 -18.57
N SER A 393 -5.92 0.67 -19.29
CA SER A 393 -7.14 -0.12 -19.03
C SER A 393 -7.25 -0.63 -17.60
N PRO A 394 -6.19 -1.18 -16.95
CA PRO A 394 -6.24 -1.57 -15.54
C PRO A 394 -6.62 -0.41 -14.60
N GLN A 395 -6.13 0.80 -14.88
CA GLN A 395 -6.42 2.01 -14.09
C GLN A 395 -7.88 2.43 -14.20
N ILE A 396 -8.46 2.39 -15.41
CA ILE A 396 -9.89 2.69 -15.61
C ILE A 396 -10.76 1.60 -14.96
N GLN A 397 -10.40 0.33 -15.11
CA GLN A 397 -11.12 -0.80 -14.52
C GLN A 397 -11.16 -0.71 -13.00
N ALA A 398 -10.07 -0.29 -12.35
CA ALA A 398 -10.03 -0.06 -10.92
C ALA A 398 -10.97 1.06 -10.47
N ILE A 399 -10.99 2.20 -11.18
CA ILE A 399 -11.92 3.31 -10.91
C ILE A 399 -13.38 2.84 -11.01
N ASP A 400 -13.71 2.14 -12.10
CA ASP A 400 -15.07 1.65 -12.35
C ASP A 400 -15.46 0.59 -11.30
N TRP A 401 -14.53 -0.28 -10.89
CA TRP A 401 -14.78 -1.26 -9.84
C TRP A 401 -15.04 -0.57 -8.48
N ILE A 402 -14.25 0.42 -8.10
CA ILE A 402 -14.46 1.20 -6.87
C ILE A 402 -15.86 1.81 -6.85
N LYS A 403 -16.24 2.50 -7.93
CA LYS A 403 -17.57 3.12 -8.07
C LYS A 403 -18.73 2.13 -7.91
N ASN A 404 -18.56 0.92 -8.43
CA ASN A 404 -19.63 -0.07 -8.44
C ASN A 404 -19.71 -0.89 -7.14
N ASN A 405 -18.59 -1.10 -6.44
CA ASN A 405 -18.51 -2.08 -5.34
C ASN A 405 -18.33 -1.47 -3.95
N LEU A 406 -17.80 -0.24 -3.83
CA LEU A 406 -17.52 0.39 -2.54
C LEU A 406 -18.63 1.37 -2.09
N ASN A 407 -18.67 1.70 -0.80
CA ASN A 407 -19.54 2.74 -0.27
C ASN A 407 -18.87 4.11 -0.35
N GLU A 408 -19.67 5.17 -0.50
CA GLU A 408 -19.16 6.55 -0.68
C GLU A 408 -18.33 7.10 0.49
N ASN A 409 -18.51 6.51 1.68
CA ASN A 409 -17.84 6.90 2.91
C ASN A 409 -16.60 6.05 3.22
N ASP A 410 -16.36 4.98 2.46
CA ASP A 410 -15.18 4.12 2.66
C ASP A 410 -13.90 4.95 2.45
N TYR A 411 -12.91 4.74 3.31
CA TYR A 411 -11.63 5.42 3.24
C TYR A 411 -10.67 4.66 2.33
N ILE A 412 -10.21 5.32 1.26
CA ILE A 412 -9.47 4.68 0.16
C ILE A 412 -8.16 5.44 -0.04
N ALA A 413 -7.04 4.75 0.12
CA ALA A 413 -5.74 5.25 -0.33
C ALA A 413 -5.62 5.04 -1.84
N ILE A 414 -5.47 6.12 -2.59
CA ILE A 414 -5.40 6.11 -4.06
C ILE A 414 -4.12 6.76 -4.58
N ASP A 415 -3.80 6.45 -5.82
CA ASP A 415 -2.86 7.21 -6.65
C ASP A 415 -3.60 8.40 -7.31
N ASP A 416 -2.88 9.50 -7.51
CA ASP A 416 -3.41 10.83 -7.83
C ASP A 416 -4.25 10.85 -9.12
N TYR A 417 -3.91 9.98 -10.09
CA TYR A 417 -4.59 9.90 -11.38
C TYR A 417 -6.10 9.67 -11.27
N SER A 418 -6.53 8.97 -10.22
CA SER A 418 -7.93 8.57 -10.02
C SER A 418 -8.76 9.61 -9.27
N TYR A 419 -8.13 10.64 -8.71
CA TYR A 419 -8.77 11.55 -7.77
C TYR A 419 -10.01 12.23 -8.33
N VAL A 420 -9.90 12.89 -9.49
CA VAL A 420 -11.03 13.61 -10.09
C VAL A 420 -12.13 12.65 -10.52
N ASP A 421 -11.76 11.48 -11.07
CA ASP A 421 -12.71 10.45 -11.48
C ASP A 421 -13.50 9.88 -10.29
N LEU A 422 -12.92 9.86 -9.09
CA LEU A 422 -13.60 9.46 -7.84
C LEU A 422 -14.28 10.62 -7.11
N HIS A 423 -13.93 11.87 -7.39
CA HIS A 423 -14.48 13.09 -6.76
C HIS A 423 -15.55 13.79 -7.58
N ALA A 424 -15.80 13.34 -8.80
CA ALA A 424 -16.81 13.91 -9.69
C ALA A 424 -17.55 12.83 -10.48
N GLN A 425 -18.81 13.11 -10.78
CA GLN A 425 -19.66 12.21 -11.56
C GLN A 425 -19.24 12.23 -13.02
N ARG A 426 -18.81 11.08 -13.54
CA ARG A 426 -18.52 10.89 -14.98
C ARG A 426 -19.81 10.64 -15.75
N PHE A 427 -20.70 9.84 -15.16
CA PHE A 427 -22.05 9.60 -15.65
C PHE A 427 -23.10 9.96 -14.59
N PRO A 428 -24.33 10.33 -14.98
CA PRO A 428 -25.42 10.52 -14.02
C PRO A 428 -25.63 9.25 -13.17
N GLY A 429 -25.60 9.40 -11.86
CA GLY A 429 -25.73 8.29 -10.91
C GLY A 429 -24.41 7.69 -10.41
N ASP A 430 -23.27 8.14 -10.93
CA ASP A 430 -21.96 7.75 -10.37
C ASP A 430 -21.85 8.16 -8.90
N LYS A 431 -21.33 7.24 -8.08
CA LYS A 431 -20.92 7.50 -6.71
C LYS A 431 -19.69 8.42 -6.67
N VAL A 432 -19.61 9.23 -5.62
CA VAL A 432 -18.48 10.14 -5.35
C VAL A 432 -17.87 9.80 -3.99
N PHE A 433 -16.55 9.68 -3.93
CA PHE A 433 -15.81 9.17 -2.76
C PHE A 433 -15.01 10.28 -2.11
N LYS A 434 -15.59 10.95 -1.12
CA LYS A 434 -14.93 12.06 -0.40
C LYS A 434 -13.71 11.61 0.42
N ASN A 435 -13.61 10.31 0.69
CA ASN A 435 -12.55 9.69 1.48
C ASN A 435 -11.54 8.92 0.60
N ALA A 436 -11.51 9.18 -0.71
CA ALA A 436 -10.47 8.67 -1.61
C ALA A 436 -9.29 9.65 -1.71
N ASP A 437 -8.30 9.52 -0.83
CA ASP A 437 -7.20 10.49 -0.72
C ASP A 437 -5.90 9.98 -1.34
N TRP A 438 -5.07 10.91 -1.81
CA TRP A 438 -3.74 10.57 -2.33
C TRP A 438 -2.90 9.95 -1.23
N PHE A 439 -2.27 8.82 -1.51
CA PHE A 439 -1.40 8.16 -0.53
C PHE A 439 -0.29 9.11 -0.02
N TRP A 440 0.29 9.95 -0.90
CA TRP A 440 1.25 10.99 -0.52
C TRP A 440 0.65 12.01 0.45
N LYS A 441 -0.61 12.42 0.27
CA LYS A 441 -1.26 13.40 1.14
C LYS A 441 -1.67 12.79 2.47
N ILE A 442 -2.11 11.53 2.47
CA ILE A 442 -2.34 10.77 3.71
C ILE A 442 -1.07 10.75 4.57
N TYR A 443 0.11 10.63 3.94
CA TYR A 443 1.38 10.56 4.66
C TYR A 443 1.97 11.92 5.06
N TYR A 444 2.04 12.87 4.13
CA TYR A 444 2.83 14.10 4.28
C TYR A 444 2.01 15.34 4.64
N ASP A 445 0.69 15.32 4.49
CA ASP A 445 -0.15 16.49 4.77
C ASP A 445 -0.75 16.36 6.18
N PRO A 446 -0.33 17.18 7.16
CA PRO A 446 -0.80 17.05 8.54
C PRO A 446 -2.32 17.19 8.68
N GLU A 447 -2.97 18.01 7.84
CA GLU A 447 -4.43 18.16 7.85
C GLU A 447 -5.13 16.86 7.46
N VAL A 448 -4.54 16.07 6.57
CA VAL A 448 -5.08 14.77 6.15
C VAL A 448 -4.69 13.71 7.19
N ARG A 449 -3.40 13.56 7.48
CA ARG A 449 -2.87 12.52 8.37
C ARG A 449 -3.47 12.58 9.77
N TYR A 450 -3.38 13.74 10.41
CA TYR A 450 -3.86 13.93 11.79
C TYR A 450 -5.33 14.37 11.82
N GLY A 451 -5.78 15.20 10.87
CA GLY A 451 -7.14 15.74 10.90
C GLY A 451 -8.21 14.79 10.39
N LYS A 452 -7.92 14.00 9.34
CA LYS A 452 -8.88 13.07 8.72
C LYS A 452 -8.63 11.63 9.17
N TYR A 453 -7.38 11.18 9.12
CA TYR A 453 -7.01 9.81 9.46
C TYR A 453 -6.69 9.61 10.96
N ASN A 454 -6.55 10.68 11.75
CA ASN A 454 -6.24 10.65 13.19
C ASN A 454 -4.96 9.87 13.54
N GLU A 455 -3.95 9.85 12.66
CA GLU A 455 -2.74 9.01 12.83
C GLU A 455 -3.05 7.50 12.94
N ASP A 456 -4.24 7.06 12.52
CA ASP A 456 -4.65 5.66 12.58
C ASP A 456 -4.68 5.04 11.19
N TRP A 457 -3.66 4.25 10.86
CA TRP A 457 -3.55 3.56 9.58
C TRP A 457 -4.70 2.57 9.34
N LYS A 458 -5.37 2.09 10.41
CA LYS A 458 -6.53 1.20 10.30
C LYS A 458 -7.76 1.93 9.72
N LYS A 459 -7.74 3.26 9.66
CA LYS A 459 -8.77 3.98 8.90
C LYS A 459 -8.63 3.83 7.40
N VAL A 460 -7.50 3.37 6.86
CA VAL A 460 -7.37 3.08 5.43
C VAL A 460 -8.03 1.73 5.14
N GLU A 461 -9.33 1.75 4.83
CA GLU A 461 -10.12 0.54 4.60
C GLU A 461 -9.76 -0.16 3.28
N TYR A 462 -9.42 0.62 2.25
CA TYR A 462 -9.03 0.10 0.95
C TYR A 462 -7.78 0.80 0.41
N ILE A 463 -6.99 0.06 -0.36
CA ILE A 463 -5.83 0.58 -1.08
C ILE A 463 -5.98 0.21 -2.56
N ALA A 464 -6.05 1.23 -3.42
CA ALA A 464 -5.95 1.05 -4.86
C ALA A 464 -4.46 1.01 -5.24
N LEU A 465 -3.83 -0.14 -4.98
CA LEU A 465 -2.40 -0.35 -5.09
C LEU A 465 -1.94 -0.18 -6.54
N SER A 466 -1.13 0.85 -6.77
CA SER A 466 -0.46 1.13 -8.04
C SER A 466 1.04 0.82 -7.97
N HIS A 467 1.70 0.83 -9.12
CA HIS A 467 3.15 0.77 -9.20
C HIS A 467 3.84 1.83 -8.32
N GLU A 468 3.32 3.07 -8.31
CA GLU A 468 3.96 4.15 -7.57
C GLU A 468 3.78 3.97 -6.06
N ILE A 469 2.60 3.55 -5.59
CA ILE A 469 2.39 3.22 -4.16
C ILE A 469 3.34 2.10 -3.73
N LEU A 470 3.42 1.01 -4.51
CA LEU A 470 4.28 -0.14 -4.21
C LEU A 470 5.77 0.28 -4.14
N LYS A 471 6.21 1.07 -5.12
CA LYS A 471 7.58 1.60 -5.19
C LYS A 471 7.90 2.50 -4.00
N GLN A 472 7.01 3.39 -3.60
CA GLN A 472 7.24 4.29 -2.46
C GLN A 472 7.29 3.54 -1.12
N MET A 473 6.45 2.50 -0.94
CA MET A 473 6.61 1.56 0.18
C MET A 473 7.97 0.84 0.13
N GLY A 474 8.46 0.49 -1.07
CA GLY A 474 9.78 -0.12 -1.25
C GLY A 474 10.95 0.80 -0.89
N LEU A 475 10.76 2.11 -1.03
CA LEU A 475 11.73 3.13 -0.64
C LEU A 475 11.63 3.52 0.85
N GLY A 476 10.66 2.99 1.59
CA GLY A 476 10.44 3.31 3.00
C GLY A 476 9.91 4.73 3.24
N THR A 477 9.25 5.34 2.25
CA THR A 477 8.71 6.71 2.34
C THR A 477 7.21 6.73 2.69
N GLN A 478 6.60 5.57 2.94
CA GLN A 478 5.15 5.39 3.09
C GLN A 478 4.80 4.35 4.18
N ASP A 479 5.46 4.38 5.34
CA ASP A 479 5.24 3.43 6.44
C ASP A 479 3.77 3.34 6.90
N PHE A 480 3.05 4.46 6.95
CA PHE A 480 1.63 4.51 7.31
C PHE A 480 0.75 3.70 6.35
N ILE A 481 0.98 3.84 5.04
CA ILE A 481 0.25 3.10 4.00
C ILE A 481 0.72 1.64 3.96
N GLU A 482 2.01 1.40 4.20
CA GLU A 482 2.58 0.06 4.29
C GLU A 482 1.96 -0.75 5.44
N ASN A 483 1.77 -0.14 6.61
CA ASN A 483 1.11 -0.78 7.74
C ASN A 483 -0.33 -1.20 7.41
N ALA A 484 -1.09 -0.36 6.70
CA ALA A 484 -2.41 -0.73 6.20
C ALA A 484 -2.33 -1.85 5.16
N PHE A 485 -1.34 -1.80 4.26
CA PHE A 485 -1.15 -2.78 3.20
C PHE A 485 -0.81 -4.18 3.70
N ILE A 486 0.16 -4.33 4.61
CA ILE A 486 0.55 -5.65 5.17
C ILE A 486 -0.59 -6.29 5.98
N ASN A 487 -1.50 -5.45 6.51
CA ASN A 487 -2.70 -5.84 7.22
C ASN A 487 -3.94 -5.94 6.34
N SER A 488 -3.78 -5.84 5.03
CA SER A 488 -4.86 -6.00 4.06
C SER A 488 -4.81 -7.36 3.39
N GLN A 489 -5.86 -7.69 2.66
CA GLN A 489 -5.97 -8.83 1.77
C GLN A 489 -6.34 -8.37 0.36
N GLU A 490 -5.80 -9.04 -0.65
CA GLU A 490 -6.13 -8.75 -2.05
C GLU A 490 -7.60 -9.09 -2.32
N VAL A 491 -8.34 -8.15 -2.90
CA VAL A 491 -9.73 -8.34 -3.34
C VAL A 491 -9.77 -8.68 -4.82
N ILE A 492 -9.03 -7.93 -5.63
CA ILE A 492 -9.00 -8.07 -7.09
C ILE A 492 -7.76 -7.42 -7.68
N THR A 493 -7.23 -8.00 -8.77
CA THR A 493 -6.09 -7.46 -9.52
C THR A 493 -6.35 -7.48 -11.02
N TRP A 494 -6.08 -6.35 -11.69
CA TRP A 494 -6.02 -6.23 -13.15
C TRP A 494 -4.57 -6.05 -13.58
N LYS A 495 -4.10 -6.85 -14.55
CA LYS A 495 -2.71 -6.78 -15.06
C LYS A 495 -2.65 -7.18 -16.53
N LYS A 496 -1.67 -6.64 -17.27
CA LYS A 496 -1.48 -6.92 -18.71
C LYS A 496 0.00 -6.95 -19.08
N ASP A 497 0.53 -8.14 -19.37
CA ASP A 497 1.95 -8.38 -19.67
C ASP A 497 2.91 -7.77 -18.60
N THR A 498 2.49 -7.82 -17.34
CA THR A 498 3.14 -7.20 -16.17
C THR A 498 4.04 -8.18 -15.42
N TYR A 499 5.22 -7.72 -15.00
CA TYR A 499 5.97 -8.38 -13.92
C TYR A 499 5.57 -7.76 -12.58
N LEU A 500 5.13 -8.58 -11.62
CA LEU A 500 4.69 -8.14 -10.30
C LEU A 500 5.21 -9.09 -9.23
N ASP A 501 6.03 -8.56 -8.35
CA ASP A 501 6.58 -9.22 -7.16
C ASP A 501 6.28 -8.32 -5.96
N ILE A 502 5.13 -8.58 -5.34
CA ILE A 502 4.59 -7.76 -4.24
C ILE A 502 5.47 -7.87 -2.99
N ASP A 503 5.97 -9.07 -2.68
CA ASP A 503 6.76 -9.33 -1.47
C ASP A 503 8.07 -8.53 -1.50
N ASN A 504 8.71 -8.44 -2.66
CA ASN A 504 9.91 -7.62 -2.85
C ASN A 504 9.60 -6.17 -3.28
N LYS A 505 8.31 -5.81 -3.41
CA LYS A 505 7.83 -4.48 -3.83
C LYS A 505 8.37 -4.04 -5.20
N ILE A 506 8.48 -4.98 -6.15
CA ILE A 506 9.00 -4.76 -7.50
C ILE A 506 7.89 -4.97 -8.53
N SER A 507 7.72 -4.05 -9.47
CA SER A 507 6.78 -4.24 -10.59
C SER A 507 7.17 -3.48 -11.86
N THR A 508 6.56 -3.85 -12.99
CA THR A 508 6.53 -3.03 -14.20
C THR A 508 5.61 -1.82 -14.04
N ASN A 509 5.87 -0.76 -14.81
CA ASN A 509 5.19 0.52 -14.63
C ASN A 509 3.79 0.50 -15.24
N GLY A 510 2.79 0.75 -14.38
CA GLY A 510 1.48 1.27 -14.76
C GLY A 510 0.59 0.37 -15.62
N ASP A 511 0.98 -0.88 -15.90
CA ASP A 511 0.19 -1.87 -16.64
C ASP A 511 -0.62 -2.82 -15.73
N TRP A 512 -0.78 -2.45 -14.46
CA TRP A 512 -1.56 -3.19 -13.47
C TRP A 512 -2.08 -2.26 -12.35
N ILE A 513 -3.16 -2.69 -11.70
CA ILE A 513 -3.69 -2.14 -10.44
C ILE A 513 -4.30 -3.30 -9.64
N ALA A 514 -4.14 -3.27 -8.32
CA ALA A 514 -4.82 -4.19 -7.40
C ALA A 514 -5.62 -3.41 -6.35
N ILE A 515 -6.76 -3.96 -5.91
CA ILE A 515 -7.49 -3.44 -4.75
C ILE A 515 -7.23 -4.36 -3.56
N TYR A 516 -6.75 -3.76 -2.48
CA TYR A 516 -6.59 -4.41 -1.19
C TYR A 516 -7.62 -3.87 -0.22
N LYS A 517 -8.15 -4.76 0.64
CA LYS A 517 -9.06 -4.41 1.73
C LYS A 517 -8.41 -4.73 3.06
N LEU A 518 -8.49 -3.79 4.00
CA LEU A 518 -8.04 -3.98 5.37
C LEU A 518 -8.74 -5.20 6.00
N LYS A 519 -7.97 -6.07 6.65
CA LYS A 519 -8.53 -7.16 7.44
C LYS A 519 -9.28 -6.60 8.64
N ASP A 520 -10.29 -7.32 9.11
CA ASP A 520 -10.98 -6.95 10.34
C ASP A 520 -9.98 -6.83 11.50
N GLU A 521 -10.22 -5.88 12.41
CA GLU A 521 -9.30 -5.56 13.50
C GLU A 521 -8.95 -6.78 14.37
N SER A 522 -9.92 -7.67 14.60
CA SER A 522 -9.70 -8.94 15.29
C SER A 522 -8.71 -9.85 14.57
N ASN A 523 -8.79 -9.93 13.24
CA ASN A 523 -7.87 -10.73 12.44
C ASN A 523 -6.46 -10.16 12.51
N ILE A 524 -6.32 -8.83 12.52
CA ILE A 524 -5.04 -8.14 12.72
C ILE A 524 -4.46 -8.50 14.09
N ILE A 525 -5.24 -8.37 15.17
CA ILE A 525 -4.82 -8.73 16.53
C ILE A 525 -4.32 -10.18 16.58
N LEU A 526 -5.12 -11.14 16.11
CA LEU A 526 -4.79 -12.56 16.15
C LEU A 526 -3.55 -12.91 15.33
N SER A 527 -3.36 -12.24 14.18
CA SER A 527 -2.20 -12.40 13.30
C SER A 527 -0.93 -11.88 13.96
N HIS A 528 -0.96 -10.64 14.46
CA HIS A 528 0.17 -10.00 15.13
C HIS A 528 0.57 -10.77 16.40
N ALA A 529 -0.43 -11.17 17.20
CA ALA A 529 -0.26 -12.00 18.39
C ALA A 529 0.42 -13.34 18.10
N TRP A 530 0.17 -13.93 16.94
CA TRP A 530 0.81 -15.17 16.53
C TRP A 530 2.25 -14.96 16.09
N VAL A 531 2.53 -13.93 15.29
CA VAL A 531 3.89 -13.59 14.89
C VAL A 531 4.76 -13.36 16.11
N PHE A 532 4.28 -12.57 17.08
CA PHE A 532 4.98 -12.38 18.35
C PHE A 532 5.17 -13.71 19.10
N TYR A 533 4.10 -14.49 19.28
CA TYR A 533 4.15 -15.73 20.04
C TYR A 533 5.16 -16.73 19.47
N LYS A 534 5.18 -16.91 18.14
CA LYS A 534 6.17 -17.74 17.46
C LYS A 534 7.59 -17.30 17.78
N ASN A 535 7.86 -16.01 17.66
CA ASN A 535 9.20 -15.47 17.85
C ASN A 535 9.67 -15.51 19.31
N ASN A 536 8.74 -15.47 20.27
CA ASN A 536 9.08 -15.36 21.69
C ASN A 536 9.03 -16.70 22.44
N PHE A 537 8.13 -17.61 22.06
CA PHE A 537 7.88 -18.85 22.81
C PHE A 537 8.16 -20.12 22.02
N ILE A 538 8.25 -20.07 20.69
CA ILE A 538 8.53 -21.26 19.86
C ILE A 538 9.98 -21.21 19.36
N GLN A 539 10.77 -22.20 19.75
CA GLN A 539 12.11 -22.36 19.21
C GLN A 539 12.05 -22.73 17.72
N PRO A 540 13.05 -22.36 16.89
CA PRO A 540 13.03 -22.63 15.45
C PRO A 540 12.82 -24.10 15.05
N TYR A 541 13.09 -25.04 15.96
CA TYR A 541 12.90 -26.49 15.79
C TYR A 541 11.61 -27.05 16.42
N GLY A 542 10.68 -26.19 16.89
CA GLY A 542 9.34 -26.60 17.32
C GLY A 542 9.11 -26.77 18.83
N GLN A 543 10.10 -26.52 19.69
CA GLN A 543 9.88 -26.56 21.14
C GLN A 543 9.16 -25.29 21.61
N VAL A 544 8.03 -25.43 22.29
CA VAL A 544 7.39 -24.32 23.03
C VAL A 544 8.02 -24.19 24.42
N ILE A 545 8.43 -22.98 24.81
CA ILE A 545 9.04 -22.71 26.11
C ILE A 545 8.23 -21.69 26.92
N ASP A 546 8.12 -21.92 28.22
CA ASP A 546 7.62 -20.93 29.17
C ASP A 546 8.78 -20.24 29.90
N PRO A 547 9.14 -18.99 29.51
CA PRO A 547 10.24 -18.27 30.14
C PRO A 547 9.96 -17.88 31.60
N THR A 548 8.70 -17.85 32.03
CA THR A 548 8.33 -17.52 33.41
C THR A 548 8.51 -18.71 34.36
N ASN A 549 8.57 -19.91 33.81
CA ASN A 549 8.71 -21.15 34.56
C ASN A 549 9.98 -21.90 34.18
N ASN A 550 11.15 -21.25 34.32
CA ASN A 550 12.46 -21.85 34.06
C ASN A 550 12.64 -22.46 32.65
N ASN A 551 11.94 -21.95 31.64
CA ASN A 551 11.95 -22.46 30.26
C ASN A 551 11.53 -23.93 30.16
N ILE A 552 10.60 -24.39 30.99
CA ILE A 552 10.00 -25.72 30.81
C ILE A 552 9.16 -25.78 29.54
N THR A 553 8.92 -27.00 29.08
CA THR A 553 7.94 -27.31 28.04
C THR A 553 6.91 -28.27 28.63
N THR A 554 5.63 -27.92 28.51
CA THR A 554 4.52 -28.80 28.86
C THR A 554 3.86 -29.36 27.61
N SER A 555 3.21 -30.51 27.72
CA SER A 555 2.35 -31.03 26.64
C SER A 555 1.23 -30.05 26.32
N GLU A 556 0.65 -29.40 27.34
CA GLU A 556 -0.36 -28.34 27.21
C GLU A 556 0.14 -27.21 26.30
N GLY A 557 1.35 -26.72 26.56
CA GLY A 557 1.89 -25.63 25.78
C GLY A 557 2.16 -25.98 24.32
N GLN A 558 2.53 -27.23 24.05
CA GLN A 558 2.62 -27.74 22.68
C GLN A 558 1.24 -27.83 22.02
N ALA A 559 0.22 -28.31 22.72
CA ALA A 559 -1.14 -28.40 22.22
C ALA A 559 -1.70 -27.02 21.83
N TYR A 560 -1.46 -26.00 22.65
CA TYR A 560 -1.85 -24.62 22.35
C TYR A 560 -1.18 -24.09 21.08
N ALA A 561 0.11 -24.32 20.89
CA ALA A 561 0.82 -23.91 19.69
C ALA A 561 0.29 -24.64 18.43
N LEU A 562 -0.06 -25.92 18.53
CA LEU A 562 -0.67 -26.68 17.43
C LEU A 562 -2.04 -26.11 17.04
N LEU A 563 -2.93 -25.88 18.02
CA LEU A 563 -4.24 -25.28 17.78
C LEU A 563 -4.12 -23.91 17.09
N ARG A 564 -3.27 -23.03 17.62
CA ARG A 564 -3.05 -21.70 17.03
C ARG A 564 -2.48 -21.76 15.62
N SER A 565 -1.50 -22.64 15.39
CA SER A 565 -0.89 -22.82 14.07
C SER A 565 -1.93 -23.26 13.03
N VAL A 566 -2.79 -24.22 13.36
CA VAL A 566 -3.81 -24.69 12.41
C VAL A 566 -4.87 -23.61 12.14
N TYR A 567 -5.33 -22.87 13.15
CA TYR A 567 -6.27 -21.76 12.94
C TYR A 567 -5.69 -20.69 12.02
N LEU A 568 -4.42 -20.32 12.20
CA LEU A 568 -3.74 -19.30 11.39
C LEU A 568 -3.11 -19.79 10.09
N ASN A 569 -3.37 -21.05 9.72
CA ASN A 569 -2.87 -21.67 8.50
C ASN A 569 -1.33 -21.71 8.42
N ASP A 570 -0.65 -21.88 9.55
CA ASP A 570 0.80 -21.93 9.64
C ASP A 570 1.31 -23.38 9.71
N LYS A 571 1.31 -24.04 8.56
CA LYS A 571 1.68 -25.45 8.45
C LYS A 571 3.13 -25.73 8.88
N THR A 572 4.05 -24.83 8.54
CA THR A 572 5.47 -25.01 8.84
C THR A 572 5.71 -25.04 10.34
N THR A 573 5.13 -24.09 11.09
CA THR A 573 5.22 -24.10 12.55
C THR A 573 4.50 -25.30 13.15
N PHE A 574 3.31 -25.67 12.65
CA PHE A 574 2.58 -26.85 13.10
C PHE A 574 3.42 -28.13 12.97
N ASP A 575 3.98 -28.39 11.79
CA ASP A 575 4.79 -29.59 11.52
C ASP A 575 6.03 -29.63 12.43
N GLY A 576 6.69 -28.50 12.64
CA GLY A 576 7.85 -28.40 13.54
C GLY A 576 7.48 -28.71 14.99
N VAL A 577 6.41 -28.07 15.50
CA VAL A 577 5.90 -28.28 16.86
C VAL A 577 5.47 -29.73 17.08
N TRP A 578 4.72 -30.28 16.13
CA TRP A 578 4.25 -31.67 16.23
C TRP A 578 5.42 -32.65 16.21
N LYS A 579 6.38 -32.45 15.29
CA LYS A 579 7.55 -33.31 15.19
C LYS A 579 8.40 -33.28 16.47
N TRP A 580 8.64 -32.09 17.03
CA TRP A 580 9.34 -31.98 18.30
C TRP A 580 8.61 -32.70 19.43
N THR A 581 7.29 -32.55 19.49
CA THR A 581 6.43 -33.20 20.49
C THR A 581 6.54 -34.72 20.41
N GLN A 582 6.47 -35.29 19.21
CA GLN A 582 6.70 -36.73 18.98
C GLN A 582 8.10 -37.15 19.43
N ASP A 583 9.12 -36.38 19.07
CA ASP A 583 10.51 -36.75 19.30
C ASP A 583 10.94 -36.61 20.78
N HIS A 584 10.23 -35.84 21.61
CA HIS A 584 10.67 -35.53 22.99
C HIS A 584 9.63 -35.87 24.06
N LEU A 585 8.33 -35.70 23.79
CA LEU A 585 7.25 -35.92 24.76
C LEU A 585 6.46 -37.21 24.51
N GLN A 586 6.31 -37.66 23.26
CA GLN A 586 5.63 -38.94 22.95
C GLN A 586 6.57 -40.14 23.14
N LYS A 587 7.15 -40.26 24.36
CA LYS A 587 8.12 -41.31 24.74
C LYS A 587 7.52 -42.53 25.42
N ARG A 588 6.21 -42.50 25.68
CA ARG A 588 5.47 -43.60 26.27
C ARG A 588 5.41 -44.74 25.24
N THR A 589 5.77 -45.96 25.66
CA THR A 589 5.90 -47.11 24.74
C THR A 589 4.63 -47.95 24.67
N GLN A 590 3.72 -47.75 25.62
CA GLN A 590 2.49 -48.50 25.83
C GLN A 590 1.25 -47.84 25.21
N ASP A 591 1.37 -46.58 24.78
CA ASP A 591 0.31 -45.74 24.22
C ASP A 591 0.93 -44.59 23.41
N LYS A 592 0.09 -43.80 22.74
CA LYS A 592 0.47 -42.62 21.95
C LYS A 592 0.20 -41.30 22.66
N LEU A 593 0.00 -41.33 23.97
CA LEU A 593 -0.22 -40.13 24.77
C LEU A 593 1.08 -39.35 24.98
N ILE A 594 0.93 -38.06 25.28
CA ILE A 594 2.04 -37.12 25.35
C ILE A 594 2.46 -36.96 26.81
N SER A 595 3.74 -37.17 27.08
CA SER A 595 4.29 -36.92 28.42
C SER A 595 4.22 -35.43 28.76
N TRP A 596 3.83 -35.10 29.99
CA TRP A 596 3.40 -33.74 30.30
C TRP A 596 4.54 -32.76 30.59
N LEU A 597 5.72 -33.21 31.06
CA LEU A 597 6.77 -32.29 31.50
C LEU A 597 8.16 -32.62 30.94
N TRP A 598 8.70 -31.63 30.22
CA TRP A 598 10.09 -31.56 29.83
C TRP A 598 10.75 -30.36 30.49
N SER A 599 11.77 -30.63 31.32
CA SER A 599 12.41 -29.61 32.14
C SER A 599 13.91 -29.85 32.29
N LYS A 600 14.59 -28.85 32.84
CA LYS A 600 16.03 -28.92 33.07
C LYS A 600 16.34 -29.82 34.28
N ASN A 601 17.21 -30.80 34.09
CA ASN A 601 17.80 -31.59 35.16
C ASN A 601 19.33 -31.41 35.14
N GLY A 602 19.85 -30.61 36.07
CA GLY A 602 21.25 -30.20 36.05
C GLY A 602 21.52 -29.18 34.94
N GLN A 603 22.39 -29.52 33.98
CA GLN A 603 22.69 -28.67 32.81
C GLN A 603 21.91 -29.08 31.55
N GLU A 604 21.28 -30.26 31.53
CA GLU A 604 20.61 -30.82 30.36
C GLU A 604 19.08 -30.76 30.50
N TYR A 605 18.39 -30.54 29.38
CA TYR A 605 16.94 -30.68 29.31
C TYR A 605 16.58 -32.13 29.00
N LYS A 606 15.64 -32.70 29.74
CA LYS A 606 15.16 -34.07 29.52
C LYS A 606 13.71 -34.23 29.93
N LEU A 607 13.16 -35.38 29.60
CA LEU A 607 11.84 -35.79 30.06
C LEU A 607 11.87 -35.92 31.59
N ALA A 608 11.10 -35.07 32.27
CA ALA A 608 11.11 -34.98 33.72
C ALA A 608 9.98 -35.80 34.35
N ASP A 609 8.82 -35.83 33.71
CA ASP A 609 7.70 -36.69 34.06
C ASP A 609 7.07 -37.27 32.79
N SER A 610 6.94 -38.59 32.75
CA SER A 610 6.40 -39.36 31.62
C SER A 610 4.88 -39.53 31.66
N ASN A 611 4.21 -39.12 32.73
CA ASN A 611 2.74 -39.17 32.82
C ASN A 611 2.10 -38.24 31.78
N SER A 612 0.89 -38.57 31.34
CA SER A 612 0.12 -37.68 30.46
C SER A 612 -0.69 -36.65 31.24
N ALA A 613 -1.17 -35.64 30.51
CA ALA A 613 -2.17 -34.68 30.96
C ALA A 613 -3.31 -34.65 29.94
N SER A 614 -4.53 -34.94 30.38
CA SER A 614 -5.64 -35.20 29.46
C SER A 614 -6.07 -34.00 28.63
N ASP A 615 -5.96 -32.79 29.16
CA ASP A 615 -6.21 -31.55 28.41
C ASP A 615 -5.28 -31.41 27.20
N ALA A 616 -3.99 -31.68 27.39
CA ALA A 616 -3.01 -31.61 26.32
C ALA A 616 -3.23 -32.68 25.24
N ASP A 617 -3.61 -33.90 25.65
CA ASP A 617 -3.85 -34.99 24.72
C ASP A 617 -5.12 -34.75 23.89
N GLU A 618 -6.21 -34.27 24.50
CA GLU A 618 -7.44 -33.92 23.76
C GLU A 618 -7.22 -32.72 22.82
N ASP A 619 -6.52 -31.68 23.26
CA ASP A 619 -6.27 -30.47 22.47
C ASP A 619 -5.31 -30.76 21.30
N THR A 620 -4.28 -31.58 21.52
CA THR A 620 -3.37 -32.02 20.44
C THR A 620 -4.10 -32.88 19.42
N THR A 621 -4.93 -33.81 19.90
CA THR A 621 -5.72 -34.68 19.02
C THR A 621 -6.70 -33.87 18.17
N LEU A 622 -7.38 -32.88 18.77
CA LEU A 622 -8.24 -31.95 18.05
C LEU A 622 -7.46 -31.15 17.00
N ALA A 623 -6.28 -30.63 17.35
CA ALA A 623 -5.43 -29.89 16.43
C ALA A 623 -4.99 -30.75 15.22
N LEU A 624 -4.70 -32.03 15.43
CA LEU A 624 -4.38 -32.99 14.35
C LEU A 624 -5.58 -33.26 13.44
N LEU A 625 -6.79 -33.41 13.98
CA LEU A 625 -8.01 -33.54 13.18
C LEU A 625 -8.28 -32.28 12.34
N PHE A 626 -8.08 -31.10 12.92
CA PHE A 626 -8.19 -29.84 12.19
C PHE A 626 -7.10 -29.70 11.14
N ALA A 627 -5.86 -30.12 11.41
CA ALA A 627 -4.77 -30.12 10.45
C ALA A 627 -5.05 -31.05 9.26
N TYR A 628 -5.62 -32.23 9.53
CA TYR A 628 -6.11 -33.12 8.48
C TYR A 628 -7.17 -32.44 7.61
N LYS A 629 -8.16 -31.78 8.22
CA LYS A 629 -9.22 -31.09 7.48
C LYS A 629 -8.71 -29.92 6.66
N LYS A 630 -7.71 -29.19 7.16
CA LYS A 630 -7.17 -27.98 6.52
C LYS A 630 -6.13 -28.27 5.44
N TRP A 631 -5.26 -29.24 5.65
CA TRP A 631 -4.13 -29.53 4.76
C TRP A 631 -4.22 -30.88 4.04
N HIS A 632 -5.23 -31.70 4.35
CA HIS A 632 -5.52 -32.98 3.69
C HIS A 632 -4.35 -33.98 3.69
N GLU A 633 -3.49 -33.95 4.71
CA GLU A 633 -2.44 -34.95 4.90
C GLU A 633 -2.89 -36.06 5.87
N GLU A 634 -3.02 -37.28 5.35
CA GLU A 634 -3.49 -38.46 6.09
C GLU A 634 -2.67 -38.79 7.36
N LYS A 635 -1.40 -38.36 7.41
CA LYS A 635 -0.55 -38.56 8.60
C LYS A 635 -1.19 -37.98 9.87
N TYR A 636 -1.81 -36.81 9.78
CA TYR A 636 -2.42 -36.16 10.95
C TYR A 636 -3.65 -36.94 11.43
N LEU A 637 -4.48 -37.45 10.51
CA LEU A 637 -5.63 -38.28 10.86
C LEU A 637 -5.20 -39.62 11.47
N SER A 638 -4.13 -40.23 10.94
CA SER A 638 -3.56 -41.45 11.50
C SER A 638 -3.11 -41.25 12.94
N ASP A 639 -2.31 -40.21 13.19
CA ASP A 639 -1.82 -39.87 14.53
C ASP A 639 -2.99 -39.57 15.49
N ALA A 640 -3.98 -38.79 15.04
CA ALA A 640 -5.18 -38.48 15.82
C ALA A 640 -5.96 -39.75 16.21
N ARG A 641 -6.17 -40.69 15.28
CA ARG A 641 -6.91 -41.94 15.55
C ARG A 641 -6.25 -42.79 16.63
N GLU A 642 -4.92 -42.87 16.63
CA GLU A 642 -4.20 -43.61 17.66
C GLU A 642 -4.37 -42.94 19.03
N MET A 643 -4.24 -41.61 19.08
CA MET A 643 -4.42 -40.84 20.30
C MET A 643 -5.86 -40.93 20.84
N ILE A 644 -6.90 -40.76 20.01
CA ILE A 644 -8.31 -40.90 20.43
C ILE A 644 -8.54 -42.25 21.12
N ASN A 645 -8.05 -43.33 20.51
CA ASN A 645 -8.19 -44.66 21.08
C ASN A 645 -7.49 -44.80 22.44
N ASP A 646 -6.36 -44.15 22.63
CA ASP A 646 -5.58 -44.26 23.86
C ASP A 646 -6.09 -43.34 24.96
N ILE A 647 -6.60 -42.15 24.64
CA ILE A 647 -7.31 -41.27 25.58
C ILE A 647 -8.47 -42.04 26.21
N TRP A 648 -9.33 -42.67 25.39
CA TRP A 648 -10.44 -43.45 25.93
C TRP A 648 -9.99 -44.60 26.85
N LYS A 649 -8.92 -45.30 26.48
CA LYS A 649 -8.45 -46.48 27.23
C LYS A 649 -7.74 -46.13 28.54
N LYS A 650 -7.11 -44.96 28.61
CA LYS A 650 -6.16 -44.62 29.67
C LYS A 650 -6.61 -43.47 30.56
N GLU A 651 -7.48 -42.62 30.06
CA GLU A 651 -7.83 -41.35 30.71
C GLU A 651 -9.32 -41.21 31.01
N VAL A 652 -10.16 -42.01 30.35
CA VAL A 652 -11.59 -42.12 30.63
C VAL A 652 -11.84 -43.31 31.55
N VAL A 653 -12.56 -43.08 32.65
CA VAL A 653 -12.94 -44.12 33.62
C VAL A 653 -14.46 -44.19 33.76
N PHE A 654 -14.98 -45.36 34.12
CA PHE A 654 -16.40 -45.57 34.35
C PHE A 654 -16.65 -45.74 35.85
N ILE A 655 -17.34 -44.76 36.46
CA ILE A 655 -17.58 -44.71 37.91
C ILE A 655 -19.08 -44.53 38.13
N ASN A 656 -19.69 -45.43 38.91
CA ASN A 656 -21.09 -45.33 39.33
C ASN A 656 -22.11 -45.07 38.18
N GLY A 657 -21.88 -45.65 36.99
CA GLY A 657 -22.79 -45.49 35.84
C GLY A 657 -22.46 -44.34 34.88
N GLU A 658 -21.41 -43.57 35.16
CA GLU A 658 -21.01 -42.38 34.39
C GLU A 658 -19.57 -42.50 33.89
N TYR A 659 -19.29 -41.99 32.69
CA TYR A 659 -17.93 -41.81 32.19
C TYR A 659 -17.34 -40.50 32.70
N VAL A 660 -16.09 -40.55 33.17
CA VAL A 660 -15.37 -39.40 33.73
C VAL A 660 -14.01 -39.28 33.06
N MET A 661 -13.69 -38.07 32.57
CA MET A 661 -12.34 -37.71 32.16
C MET A 661 -11.48 -37.46 33.41
N THR A 662 -10.31 -38.11 33.47
CA THR A 662 -9.38 -37.98 34.60
C THR A 662 -8.28 -36.95 34.30
N MET A 663 -7.38 -36.71 35.26
CA MET A 663 -6.25 -35.78 35.03
C MET A 663 -5.18 -36.28 34.03
N GLY A 664 -5.22 -37.56 33.66
CA GLY A 664 -4.21 -38.22 32.84
C GLY A 664 -3.89 -39.62 33.36
N THR A 665 -2.83 -40.24 32.83
CA THR A 665 -2.54 -41.67 33.11
C THR A 665 -2.21 -42.02 34.56
N ASP A 666 -1.93 -41.02 35.40
CA ASP A 666 -1.57 -41.19 36.81
C ASP A 666 -2.66 -40.67 37.77
N ALA A 667 -3.92 -40.70 37.33
CA ALA A 667 -5.04 -40.14 38.10
C ALA A 667 -5.45 -40.96 39.33
N LEU A 668 -5.15 -42.26 39.39
CA LEU A 668 -5.59 -43.11 40.51
C LEU A 668 -4.68 -42.92 41.74
N ARG A 669 -5.28 -42.53 42.87
CA ARG A 669 -4.60 -42.32 44.16
C ARG A 669 -5.33 -43.06 45.28
N GLY A 670 -4.87 -44.29 45.58
CA GLY A 670 -5.58 -45.17 46.50
C GLY A 670 -6.95 -45.58 45.93
N ASP A 671 -8.03 -45.13 46.56
CA ASP A 671 -9.42 -45.44 46.14
C ASP A 671 -10.13 -44.28 45.43
N VAL A 672 -9.40 -43.24 45.03
CA VAL A 672 -9.97 -42.09 44.30
C VAL A 672 -9.28 -41.84 42.97
N TYR A 673 -10.02 -41.31 42.00
CA TYR A 673 -9.48 -40.70 40.80
C TYR A 673 -9.39 -39.19 40.97
N ILE A 674 -8.25 -38.61 40.61
CA ILE A 674 -8.07 -37.16 40.55
C ILE A 674 -8.56 -36.64 39.21
N VAL A 675 -9.38 -35.59 39.26
CA VAL A 675 -10.05 -34.98 38.10
C VAL A 675 -9.85 -33.48 38.17
N ASN A 676 -9.55 -32.88 37.01
CA ASN A 676 -9.57 -31.44 36.82
C ASN A 676 -10.82 -31.08 36.00
N PRO A 677 -11.80 -30.35 36.57
CA PRO A 677 -13.01 -29.97 35.84
C PRO A 677 -12.71 -29.23 34.54
N SER A 678 -11.60 -28.48 34.47
CA SER A 678 -11.22 -27.73 33.28
C SER A 678 -10.73 -28.58 32.11
N TYR A 679 -10.58 -29.90 32.28
CA TYR A 679 -10.18 -30.84 31.22
C TYR A 679 -11.40 -31.44 30.51
N VAL A 680 -12.61 -31.07 30.94
CA VAL A 680 -13.85 -31.48 30.28
C VAL A 680 -14.03 -30.70 28.98
N SER A 681 -14.10 -31.40 27.85
CA SER A 681 -14.25 -30.82 26.51
C SER A 681 -15.37 -31.46 25.68
N PRO A 682 -16.65 -31.21 26.04
CA PRO A 682 -17.80 -31.88 25.42
C PRO A 682 -17.89 -31.68 23.91
N ALA A 683 -17.48 -30.51 23.42
CA ALA A 683 -17.44 -30.19 21.99
C ALA A 683 -16.46 -31.10 21.22
N THR A 684 -15.28 -31.33 21.79
CA THR A 684 -14.24 -32.19 21.22
C THR A 684 -14.68 -33.66 21.22
N TYR A 685 -15.35 -34.12 22.28
CA TYR A 685 -15.83 -35.50 22.36
C TYR A 685 -16.85 -35.82 21.25
N LYS A 686 -17.70 -34.87 20.86
CA LYS A 686 -18.62 -35.03 19.72
C LYS A 686 -17.87 -35.22 18.40
N ILE A 687 -16.74 -34.54 18.21
CA ILE A 687 -15.87 -34.77 17.06
C ILE A 687 -15.24 -36.16 17.14
N PHE A 688 -14.70 -36.56 18.30
CA PHE A 688 -14.11 -37.89 18.50
C PHE A 688 -15.11 -39.01 18.26
N ALA A 689 -16.39 -38.83 18.60
CA ALA A 689 -17.46 -39.77 18.32
C ALA A 689 -17.60 -40.10 16.82
N THR A 690 -17.28 -39.15 15.94
CA THR A 690 -17.32 -39.36 14.48
C THR A 690 -16.14 -40.20 13.97
N ILE A 691 -15.04 -40.24 14.72
CA ILE A 691 -13.81 -40.96 14.36
C ILE A 691 -13.76 -42.35 15.01
N ASP A 692 -14.24 -42.45 16.24
CA ASP A 692 -14.18 -43.67 17.07
C ASP A 692 -15.57 -44.07 17.58
N PRO A 693 -16.49 -44.53 16.69
CA PRO A 693 -17.88 -44.83 17.04
C PRO A 693 -18.05 -46.06 17.94
N LYS A 694 -16.97 -46.80 18.24
CA LYS A 694 -17.00 -47.99 19.10
C LYS A 694 -17.08 -47.63 20.59
N ASN A 695 -16.70 -46.40 20.94
CA ASN A 695 -16.65 -45.87 22.29
C ASN A 695 -17.67 -44.73 22.41
N ASP A 696 -18.34 -44.63 23.56
CA ASP A 696 -19.47 -43.72 23.73
C ASP A 696 -19.04 -42.30 24.16
N TRP A 697 -18.34 -41.62 23.25
CA TRP A 697 -17.87 -40.24 23.45
C TRP A 697 -19.02 -39.25 23.67
N ASN A 698 -20.18 -39.49 23.05
CA ASN A 698 -21.37 -38.66 23.27
C ASN A 698 -21.90 -38.82 24.70
N LYS A 699 -21.87 -40.04 25.25
CA LYS A 699 -22.20 -40.27 26.66
C LYS A 699 -21.18 -39.65 27.61
N LEU A 700 -19.87 -39.67 27.28
CA LEU A 700 -18.87 -38.91 28.05
C LEU A 700 -19.16 -37.40 28.04
N ALA A 701 -19.57 -36.83 26.90
CA ALA A 701 -19.99 -35.43 26.83
C ALA A 701 -21.24 -35.15 27.68
N GLU A 702 -22.22 -36.05 27.70
CA GLU A 702 -23.39 -35.93 28.58
C GLU A 702 -23.04 -36.04 30.06
N ASP A 703 -22.26 -37.05 30.43
CA ASP A 703 -21.86 -37.32 31.81
C ASP A 703 -20.91 -36.24 32.35
N SER A 704 -20.15 -35.60 31.47
CA SER A 704 -19.40 -34.39 31.80
C SER A 704 -20.31 -33.30 32.36
N TYR A 705 -21.46 -33.00 31.73
CA TYR A 705 -22.41 -32.02 32.27
C TYR A 705 -23.03 -32.48 33.59
N LYS A 706 -23.31 -33.79 33.77
CA LYS A 706 -23.81 -34.33 35.05
C LYS A 706 -22.78 -34.17 36.16
N LEU A 707 -21.51 -34.46 35.89
CA LEU A 707 -20.41 -34.26 36.81
C LEU A 707 -20.33 -32.77 37.22
N LEU A 708 -20.37 -31.87 36.26
CA LEU A 708 -20.34 -30.42 36.51
C LEU A 708 -21.54 -29.95 37.35
N ASP A 709 -22.74 -30.45 37.07
CA ASP A 709 -23.95 -30.16 37.87
C ASP A 709 -23.87 -30.73 39.30
N ASN A 710 -23.27 -31.91 39.46
CA ASN A 710 -23.02 -32.53 40.76
C ASN A 710 -21.99 -31.74 41.59
N ILE A 711 -20.98 -31.16 40.93
CA ILE A 711 -20.02 -30.24 41.59
C ILE A 711 -20.76 -29.00 42.08
N SER A 712 -21.62 -28.40 41.27
CA SER A 712 -22.37 -27.19 41.65
C SER A 712 -23.37 -27.44 42.80
N SER A 713 -23.96 -28.62 42.91
CA SER A 713 -25.05 -28.92 43.86
C SER A 713 -24.61 -29.38 45.26
N ARG A 714 -23.38 -29.89 45.43
CA ARG A 714 -22.91 -30.52 46.68
C ARG A 714 -22.68 -29.59 47.87
N GLN A 715 -22.64 -28.27 47.72
CA GLN A 715 -22.41 -27.36 48.88
C GLN A 715 -23.56 -26.39 49.21
N GLY A 716 -24.80 -26.75 48.87
CA GLY A 716 -26.00 -26.13 49.47
C GLY A 716 -26.26 -24.65 49.12
N SER A 717 -25.56 -24.08 48.15
CA SER A 717 -25.77 -22.74 47.62
C SER A 717 -25.81 -22.79 46.09
N ASN A 718 -26.74 -22.07 45.46
CA ASN A 718 -26.99 -22.17 44.02
C ASN A 718 -25.90 -21.57 43.10
N ASN A 719 -24.84 -20.93 43.63
CA ASN A 719 -23.83 -20.25 42.81
C ASN A 719 -22.39 -20.60 43.28
N LEU A 720 -21.91 -21.81 43.01
CA LEU A 720 -20.54 -22.22 43.34
C LEU A 720 -19.68 -22.39 42.08
N LEU A 721 -18.56 -21.66 42.02
CA LEU A 721 -17.55 -21.80 40.98
C LEU A 721 -16.88 -23.18 41.08
N PRO A 722 -16.53 -23.82 39.95
CA PRO A 722 -15.85 -25.12 39.95
C PRO A 722 -14.43 -25.00 40.53
N PRO A 723 -13.95 -25.98 41.33
CA PRO A 723 -12.58 -25.95 41.83
C PRO A 723 -11.58 -26.33 40.72
N ASN A 724 -10.31 -25.97 40.90
CA ASN A 724 -9.21 -26.40 40.03
C ASN A 724 -9.09 -27.94 40.01
N TRP A 725 -9.22 -28.59 41.17
CA TRP A 725 -9.05 -30.04 41.29
C TRP A 725 -10.03 -30.68 42.28
N LEU A 726 -10.46 -31.90 41.96
CA LEU A 726 -11.30 -32.72 42.83
C LEU A 726 -10.89 -34.19 42.77
N SER A 727 -11.35 -34.95 43.75
CA SER A 727 -11.21 -36.41 43.80
C SER A 727 -12.57 -37.08 43.74
N ILE A 728 -12.67 -38.20 43.03
CA ILE A 728 -13.89 -39.01 42.93
C ILE A 728 -13.59 -40.42 43.44
N ASN A 729 -14.33 -40.87 44.44
CA ASN A 729 -14.20 -42.24 44.95
C ASN A 729 -14.59 -43.24 43.85
N LYS A 730 -13.67 -44.18 43.54
CA LYS A 730 -13.83 -45.13 42.44
C LYS A 730 -15.01 -46.10 42.60
N ASN A 731 -15.46 -46.32 43.85
CA ASN A 731 -16.53 -47.26 44.15
C ASN A 731 -17.88 -46.55 44.37
N THR A 732 -17.89 -45.39 45.04
CA THR A 732 -19.13 -44.70 45.43
C THR A 732 -19.50 -43.54 44.51
N GLY A 733 -18.58 -43.06 43.67
CA GLY A 733 -18.75 -41.82 42.90
C GLY A 733 -18.74 -40.56 43.78
N GLU A 734 -18.30 -40.65 45.04
CA GLU A 734 -18.28 -39.51 45.94
C GLU A 734 -17.18 -38.51 45.58
N ILE A 735 -17.60 -37.29 45.23
CA ILE A 735 -16.73 -36.12 44.97
C ILE A 735 -16.27 -35.50 46.29
N SER A 736 -14.96 -35.33 46.45
CA SER A 736 -14.29 -34.72 47.60
C SER A 736 -13.13 -33.83 47.16
N SER A 737 -12.60 -33.01 48.07
CA SER A 737 -11.38 -32.23 47.82
C SER A 737 -10.20 -33.14 47.46
N ALA A 738 -9.41 -32.74 46.45
CA ALA A 738 -8.19 -33.44 46.06
C ALA A 738 -6.98 -33.09 46.94
N SER A 739 -7.08 -32.13 47.86
CA SER A 739 -5.91 -31.54 48.56
C SER A 739 -5.06 -32.58 49.29
N LYS A 740 -5.70 -33.61 49.86
CA LYS A 740 -5.04 -34.75 50.51
C LYS A 740 -4.06 -35.49 49.58
N TYR A 741 -4.26 -35.45 48.27
CA TYR A 741 -3.54 -36.26 47.28
C TYR A 741 -2.53 -35.46 46.45
N ILE A 742 -2.80 -34.18 46.22
CA ILE A 742 -1.98 -33.33 45.35
C ILE A 742 -1.48 -32.04 46.03
N GLY A 743 -1.76 -31.86 47.33
CA GLY A 743 -1.30 -30.74 48.16
C GLY A 743 -2.39 -29.70 48.48
N ASP A 744 -2.19 -28.95 49.56
CA ASP A 744 -3.15 -27.94 50.06
C ASP A 744 -3.02 -26.56 49.38
N GLY A 745 -2.57 -26.53 48.12
CA GLY A 745 -2.47 -25.30 47.32
C GLY A 745 -3.85 -24.73 46.95
N ASP A 746 -3.96 -24.12 45.78
CA ASP A 746 -5.21 -23.57 45.23
C ASP A 746 -6.18 -24.65 44.68
N VAL A 747 -6.04 -25.89 45.14
CA VAL A 747 -6.83 -27.06 44.71
C VAL A 747 -8.33 -26.83 44.79
N ASN A 748 -8.79 -26.23 45.89
CA ASN A 748 -10.21 -25.98 46.15
C ASN A 748 -10.70 -24.62 45.64
N ASN A 749 -9.86 -23.86 44.93
CA ASN A 749 -10.19 -22.54 44.43
C ASN A 749 -10.61 -22.61 42.96
N PHE A 750 -11.32 -21.60 42.50
CA PHE A 750 -11.49 -21.31 41.07
C PHE A 750 -10.37 -20.37 40.65
N GLY A 751 -9.44 -20.83 39.81
CA GLY A 751 -8.27 -20.06 39.40
C GLY A 751 -7.72 -20.48 38.04
N PHE A 752 -6.39 -20.58 37.94
CA PHE A 752 -5.64 -20.78 36.70
C PHE A 752 -5.88 -22.14 35.99
N ASP A 753 -6.50 -23.11 36.65
CA ASP A 753 -7.05 -24.28 35.95
C ASP A 753 -8.52 -24.04 35.58
N ALA A 754 -9.36 -23.81 36.60
CA ALA A 754 -10.82 -23.89 36.50
C ALA A 754 -11.45 -22.90 35.50
N PHE A 755 -10.83 -21.74 35.24
CA PHE A 755 -11.41 -20.76 34.32
C PHE A 755 -11.59 -21.31 32.90
N ARG A 756 -10.70 -22.23 32.47
CA ARG A 756 -10.69 -22.81 31.11
C ARG A 756 -11.95 -23.61 30.82
N LEU A 757 -12.60 -24.12 31.87
CA LEU A 757 -13.88 -24.82 31.75
C LEU A 757 -14.96 -23.95 31.08
N MET A 758 -15.04 -22.67 31.44
CA MET A 758 -16.03 -21.77 30.83
C MET A 758 -15.77 -21.61 29.33
N TRP A 759 -14.50 -21.58 28.91
CA TRP A 759 -14.14 -21.55 27.51
C TRP A 759 -14.44 -22.87 26.78
N ARG A 760 -14.12 -24.03 27.38
CA ARG A 760 -14.43 -25.36 26.79
C ARG A 760 -15.93 -25.58 26.64
N VAL A 761 -16.74 -25.16 27.62
CA VAL A 761 -18.20 -25.21 27.53
C VAL A 761 -18.73 -24.21 26.48
N ALA A 762 -18.15 -23.02 26.41
CA ALA A 762 -18.51 -22.03 25.40
C ALA A 762 -18.22 -22.51 23.96
N LEU A 763 -17.19 -23.33 23.74
CA LEU A 763 -16.98 -23.99 22.46
C LEU A 763 -18.12 -24.95 22.10
N ASP A 764 -18.70 -25.68 23.07
CA ASP A 764 -19.82 -26.57 22.78
C ASP A 764 -21.12 -25.80 22.49
N ALA A 765 -21.31 -24.66 23.17
CA ALA A 765 -22.37 -23.71 22.83
C ALA A 765 -22.17 -23.14 21.40
N LYS A 766 -20.92 -22.83 21.03
CA LYS A 766 -20.60 -22.27 19.71
C LYS A 766 -20.76 -23.28 18.58
N TRP A 767 -20.09 -24.43 18.69
CA TRP A 767 -19.98 -25.40 17.59
C TRP A 767 -21.23 -26.24 17.43
N ASN A 768 -21.88 -26.58 18.54
CA ASN A 768 -22.99 -27.54 18.54
C ASN A 768 -24.33 -26.93 18.98
N ASN A 769 -24.36 -25.66 19.41
CA ASN A 769 -25.53 -25.02 19.99
C ASN A 769 -26.18 -25.88 21.11
N ASP A 770 -25.34 -26.52 21.93
CA ASP A 770 -25.82 -27.46 22.94
C ASP A 770 -26.52 -26.71 24.08
N PRO A 771 -27.81 -26.99 24.36
CA PRO A 771 -28.55 -26.27 25.40
C PRO A 771 -27.98 -26.51 26.80
N ARG A 772 -27.28 -27.63 27.05
CA ARG A 772 -26.62 -27.90 28.33
C ARG A 772 -25.46 -26.95 28.56
N ALA A 773 -24.70 -26.65 27.50
CA ALA A 773 -23.60 -25.68 27.56
C ALA A 773 -24.11 -24.29 27.96
N ILE A 774 -25.13 -23.80 27.26
CA ILE A 774 -25.74 -22.48 27.55
C ILE A 774 -26.32 -22.46 28.95
N THR A 775 -27.01 -23.53 29.37
CA THR A 775 -27.57 -23.65 30.72
C THR A 775 -26.48 -23.61 31.78
N TYR A 776 -25.36 -24.30 31.57
CA TYR A 776 -24.23 -24.30 32.49
C TYR A 776 -23.59 -22.91 32.63
N LEU A 777 -23.31 -22.23 31.51
CA LEU A 777 -22.74 -20.87 31.52
C LEU A 777 -23.68 -19.87 32.20
N ASN A 778 -24.99 -19.99 31.98
CA ASN A 778 -26.01 -19.12 32.58
C ASN A 778 -26.02 -19.15 34.11
N LYS A 779 -25.54 -20.23 34.74
CA LYS A 779 -25.43 -20.30 36.22
C LYS A 779 -24.47 -19.27 36.79
N TYR A 780 -23.48 -18.85 36.01
CA TYR A 780 -22.40 -17.95 36.46
C TYR A 780 -22.58 -16.51 36.00
N THR A 781 -23.59 -16.22 35.17
CA THR A 781 -23.84 -14.90 34.59
C THR A 781 -24.00 -13.82 35.66
N ASP A 782 -24.85 -14.03 36.66
CA ASP A 782 -25.10 -13.03 37.71
C ASP A 782 -23.86 -12.76 38.57
N PHE A 783 -23.07 -13.80 38.84
CA PHE A 783 -21.79 -13.66 39.54
C PHE A 783 -20.83 -12.77 38.74
N TYR A 784 -20.57 -13.11 37.48
CA TYR A 784 -19.64 -12.36 36.64
C TYR A 784 -20.11 -10.91 36.36
N LYS A 785 -21.42 -10.69 36.19
CA LYS A 785 -21.99 -9.34 36.03
C LYS A 785 -21.83 -8.50 37.29
N THR A 786 -22.10 -9.09 38.46
CA THR A 786 -21.93 -8.41 39.75
C THR A 786 -20.47 -8.06 39.98
N GLU A 787 -19.58 -9.00 39.69
CA GLU A 787 -18.14 -8.83 39.84
C GLU A 787 -17.59 -7.70 38.95
N TRP A 788 -17.96 -7.71 37.66
CA TRP A 788 -17.58 -6.65 36.72
C TRP A 788 -18.18 -5.29 37.12
N SER A 789 -19.45 -5.26 37.51
CA SER A 789 -20.15 -4.01 37.84
C SER A 789 -19.58 -3.33 39.08
N ASN A 790 -19.24 -4.11 40.11
CA ASN A 790 -18.72 -3.59 41.37
C ASN A 790 -17.26 -3.18 41.29
N ASN A 791 -16.43 -3.99 40.61
CA ASN A 791 -14.98 -3.83 40.68
C ASN A 791 -14.34 -3.30 39.40
N LYS A 792 -15.07 -3.34 38.28
CA LYS A 792 -14.53 -3.08 36.92
C LYS A 792 -13.25 -3.87 36.62
N ASN A 793 -13.14 -5.04 37.24
CA ASN A 793 -12.04 -5.98 37.13
C ASN A 793 -12.49 -7.39 37.56
N ILE A 794 -11.83 -8.42 37.06
CA ILE A 794 -12.03 -9.84 37.42
C ILE A 794 -10.79 -10.32 38.18
N ALA A 795 -10.95 -10.74 39.44
CA ALA A 795 -9.86 -11.32 40.22
C ALA A 795 -9.40 -12.66 39.62
N SER A 796 -8.13 -13.01 39.85
CA SER A 796 -7.56 -14.22 39.25
C SER A 796 -7.94 -15.50 40.00
N ILE A 797 -8.24 -15.40 41.29
CA ILE A 797 -8.52 -16.55 42.16
C ILE A 797 -9.71 -16.21 43.05
N TYR A 798 -10.67 -17.13 43.08
CA TYR A 798 -11.82 -17.08 43.96
C TYR A 798 -11.93 -18.36 44.78
N THR A 799 -12.53 -18.29 45.96
CA THR A 799 -13.10 -19.47 46.59
C THR A 799 -14.20 -20.06 45.69
N THR A 800 -14.54 -21.33 45.89
CA THR A 800 -15.71 -21.94 45.22
C THR A 800 -17.01 -21.21 45.52
N LYS A 801 -17.08 -20.35 46.55
CA LYS A 801 -18.24 -19.50 46.86
C LYS A 801 -18.26 -18.15 46.12
N GLY A 802 -17.26 -17.87 45.29
CA GLY A 802 -17.15 -16.60 44.56
C GLY A 802 -16.54 -15.45 45.38
N GLU A 803 -15.91 -15.75 46.53
CA GLU A 803 -15.19 -14.74 47.30
C GLU A 803 -13.78 -14.57 46.72
N ARG A 804 -13.29 -13.34 46.57
CA ARG A 804 -11.95 -13.05 46.05
C ARG A 804 -10.89 -13.55 47.03
N GLU A 805 -9.98 -14.40 46.55
CA GLU A 805 -8.78 -14.81 47.30
C GLU A 805 -7.57 -13.90 46.99
N VAL A 806 -7.62 -13.22 45.84
CA VAL A 806 -6.59 -12.27 45.40
C VAL A 806 -7.25 -11.04 44.79
N ASP A 807 -6.58 -9.89 44.87
CA ASP A 807 -7.09 -8.63 44.30
C ASP A 807 -6.61 -8.37 42.86
N TYR A 808 -5.60 -9.10 42.40
CA TYR A 808 -5.04 -8.93 41.05
C TYR A 808 -5.81 -9.73 39.99
N SER A 809 -5.76 -9.24 38.76
CA SER A 809 -6.37 -9.86 37.57
C SER A 809 -5.32 -10.35 36.58
N SER A 810 -5.59 -11.47 35.93
CA SER A 810 -4.81 -12.00 34.82
C SER A 810 -5.70 -12.05 33.57
N LEU A 811 -5.10 -11.88 32.39
CA LEU A 811 -5.84 -12.00 31.14
C LEU A 811 -6.41 -13.41 30.97
N SER A 812 -5.64 -14.43 31.36
CA SER A 812 -6.04 -15.83 31.28
C SER A 812 -7.35 -16.07 32.01
N THR A 813 -7.40 -15.81 33.31
CA THR A 813 -8.58 -16.10 34.14
C THR A 813 -9.80 -15.27 33.73
N THR A 814 -9.58 -14.05 33.21
CA THR A 814 -10.64 -13.20 32.64
C THR A 814 -11.30 -13.83 31.40
N VAL A 815 -10.61 -14.71 30.66
CA VAL A 815 -11.21 -15.44 29.52
C VAL A 815 -12.39 -16.28 29.97
N GLY A 816 -12.38 -16.83 31.19
CA GLY A 816 -13.50 -17.62 31.69
C GLY A 816 -14.78 -16.78 31.76
N THR A 817 -14.66 -15.59 32.35
CA THR A 817 -15.72 -14.58 32.43
C THR A 817 -16.18 -14.13 31.04
N LEU A 818 -15.24 -13.79 30.15
CA LEU A 818 -15.55 -13.37 28.78
C LEU A 818 -16.31 -14.45 28.01
N SER A 819 -15.87 -15.71 28.13
CA SER A 819 -16.45 -16.86 27.44
C SER A 819 -17.88 -17.15 27.90
N ALA A 820 -18.13 -17.08 29.22
CA ALA A 820 -19.48 -17.25 29.76
C ALA A 820 -20.41 -16.13 29.27
N LEU A 821 -20.00 -14.87 29.47
CA LEU A 821 -20.84 -13.72 29.13
C LEU A 821 -21.08 -13.58 27.62
N LEU A 822 -20.17 -14.04 26.77
CA LEU A 822 -20.37 -14.03 25.32
C LEU A 822 -21.67 -14.72 24.89
N PHE A 823 -22.04 -15.81 25.57
CA PHE A 823 -23.24 -16.59 25.25
C PHE A 823 -24.46 -16.26 26.12
N THR A 824 -24.26 -15.56 27.25
CA THR A 824 -25.34 -15.29 28.21
C THR A 824 -25.73 -13.81 28.30
N ASP A 825 -24.80 -12.89 28.08
CA ASP A 825 -25.01 -11.43 28.10
C ASP A 825 -23.90 -10.71 27.29
N LYS A 826 -24.10 -10.62 25.97
CA LYS A 826 -23.11 -10.09 25.04
C LYS A 826 -22.69 -8.64 25.34
N ASN A 827 -23.57 -7.82 25.91
CA ASN A 827 -23.23 -6.43 26.23
C ASN A 827 -22.09 -6.35 27.26
N TYR A 828 -22.14 -7.19 28.30
CA TYR A 828 -21.05 -7.27 29.27
C TYR A 828 -19.79 -7.90 28.69
N ALA A 829 -19.92 -8.89 27.79
CA ALA A 829 -18.77 -9.45 27.07
C ALA A 829 -18.06 -8.37 26.23
N ASP A 830 -18.81 -7.52 25.53
CA ASP A 830 -18.28 -6.40 24.76
C ASP A 830 -17.57 -5.38 25.65
N GLU A 831 -18.14 -5.05 26.82
CA GLU A 831 -17.48 -4.16 27.80
C GLU A 831 -16.14 -4.73 28.29
N ILE A 832 -16.09 -6.03 28.62
CA ILE A 832 -14.89 -6.69 29.12
C ILE A 832 -13.83 -6.79 28.03
N TYR A 833 -14.22 -7.21 26.82
CA TYR A 833 -13.29 -7.33 25.70
C TYR A 833 -12.62 -5.98 25.39
N LYS A 834 -13.43 -4.92 25.21
CA LYS A 834 -12.93 -3.57 24.92
C LYS A 834 -12.15 -2.97 26.08
N GLY A 835 -12.64 -3.16 27.30
CA GLY A 835 -12.05 -2.60 28.51
C GLY A 835 -10.73 -3.24 28.94
N ILE A 836 -10.53 -4.52 28.60
CA ILE A 836 -9.35 -5.29 29.02
C ILE A 836 -8.53 -5.76 27.80
N PHE A 837 -9.06 -6.64 26.95
CA PHE A 837 -8.28 -7.34 25.94
C PHE A 837 -7.81 -6.41 24.82
N GLU A 838 -8.73 -5.65 24.22
CA GLU A 838 -8.40 -4.73 23.13
C GLU A 838 -7.50 -3.59 23.63
N LYS A 839 -7.83 -3.00 24.78
CA LYS A 839 -7.06 -1.91 25.38
C LYS A 839 -5.63 -2.31 25.76
N LYS A 840 -5.39 -3.57 26.16
CA LYS A 840 -4.07 -4.07 26.57
C LYS A 840 -3.23 -4.60 25.40
N PHE A 841 -3.78 -4.69 24.18
CA PHE A 841 -3.04 -5.18 23.03
C PHE A 841 -2.12 -4.10 22.43
N ASP A 842 -0.84 -4.40 22.34
CA ASP A 842 0.11 -3.58 21.60
C ASP A 842 0.09 -4.00 20.12
N TYR A 843 -0.58 -3.21 19.28
CA TYR A 843 -0.66 -3.46 17.83
C TYR A 843 0.71 -3.45 17.13
N SER A 844 1.68 -2.69 17.65
CA SER A 844 3.00 -2.55 17.04
C SER A 844 3.85 -3.79 17.28
N ASN A 845 3.79 -4.33 18.50
CA ASN A 845 4.64 -5.46 18.91
C ASN A 845 3.92 -6.81 18.94
N GLY A 846 2.59 -6.82 18.88
CA GLY A 846 1.77 -8.02 18.80
C GLY A 846 1.67 -8.79 20.11
N TYR A 847 1.59 -8.15 21.27
CA TYR A 847 1.37 -8.86 22.54
C TYR A 847 0.43 -8.10 23.46
N TRP A 848 -0.16 -8.80 24.42
CA TRP A 848 -0.98 -8.18 25.47
C TRP A 848 -0.15 -7.91 26.73
N ASP A 849 -0.22 -6.71 27.30
CA ASP A 849 0.33 -6.42 28.64
C ASP A 849 1.80 -6.90 28.85
N ASP A 850 2.07 -7.91 29.70
CA ASP A 850 3.40 -8.48 29.88
C ASP A 850 3.75 -9.49 28.77
N LYS A 851 4.65 -9.08 27.90
CA LYS A 851 5.20 -9.86 26.79
C LYS A 851 5.80 -11.22 27.19
N ASN A 852 6.26 -11.36 28.44
CA ASN A 852 6.88 -12.59 28.92
C ASN A 852 5.87 -13.56 29.55
N ASN A 853 4.67 -13.10 29.90
CA ASN A 853 3.65 -13.94 30.54
C ASN A 853 3.04 -14.92 29.52
N TYR A 854 3.69 -16.06 29.37
CA TYR A 854 3.35 -17.13 28.44
C TYR A 854 1.86 -17.51 28.48
N PHE A 855 1.33 -17.68 29.69
CA PHE A 855 -0.03 -18.18 29.89
C PHE A 855 -1.07 -17.13 29.46
N ASP A 856 -0.87 -15.86 29.86
CA ASP A 856 -1.73 -14.75 29.44
C ASP A 856 -1.70 -14.54 27.93
N GLN A 857 -0.55 -14.68 27.26
CA GLN A 857 -0.49 -14.56 25.79
C GLN A 857 -1.30 -15.65 25.07
N ASN A 858 -1.32 -16.89 25.57
CA ASN A 858 -2.12 -17.96 24.96
C ASN A 858 -3.61 -17.72 25.16
N TRP A 859 -4.01 -17.48 26.41
CA TRP A 859 -5.42 -17.39 26.73
C TRP A 859 -6.04 -16.07 26.25
N ALA A 860 -5.30 -14.96 26.24
CA ALA A 860 -5.77 -13.75 25.56
C ALA A 860 -6.03 -13.98 24.07
N TRP A 861 -5.20 -14.79 23.40
CA TRP A 861 -5.42 -15.20 22.01
C TRP A 861 -6.68 -16.05 21.86
N PHE A 862 -6.85 -17.12 22.66
CA PHE A 862 -8.04 -17.99 22.56
C PHE A 862 -9.34 -17.29 22.96
N GLY A 863 -9.31 -16.42 23.98
CA GLY A 863 -10.45 -15.61 24.38
C GLY A 863 -10.83 -14.59 23.29
N THR A 864 -9.84 -13.92 22.70
CA THR A 864 -10.06 -13.03 21.55
C THR A 864 -10.60 -13.79 20.36
N ALA A 865 -10.05 -14.95 20.02
CA ALA A 865 -10.50 -15.76 18.90
C ALA A 865 -11.92 -16.28 19.11
N LEU A 866 -12.31 -16.65 20.34
CA LEU A 866 -13.68 -17.02 20.66
C LEU A 866 -14.65 -15.84 20.50
N TYR A 867 -14.33 -14.70 21.12
CA TYR A 867 -15.15 -13.48 21.10
C TYR A 867 -15.38 -12.94 19.68
N THR A 868 -14.33 -12.97 18.85
CA THR A 868 -14.32 -12.42 17.49
C THR A 868 -14.77 -13.41 16.42
N ASP A 869 -15.34 -14.54 16.85
CA ASP A 869 -15.81 -15.63 15.98
C ASP A 869 -14.72 -16.35 15.14
N ASN A 870 -13.44 -16.20 15.49
CA ASN A 870 -12.29 -16.80 14.80
C ASN A 870 -11.88 -18.20 15.29
N LEU A 871 -12.81 -18.92 15.93
CA LEU A 871 -12.66 -20.34 16.30
C LEU A 871 -13.81 -21.17 15.71
N PRO A 872 -13.90 -21.31 14.37
CA PRO A 872 -14.88 -22.19 13.75
C PRO A 872 -14.56 -23.68 14.03
N ASN A 873 -15.57 -24.54 14.00
CA ASN A 873 -15.32 -25.98 14.00
C ASN A 873 -14.74 -26.40 12.64
N LEU A 874 -13.41 -26.54 12.55
CA LEU A 874 -12.73 -26.89 11.29
C LEU A 874 -13.02 -28.34 10.83
N TRP A 875 -13.66 -29.17 11.68
CA TRP A 875 -14.09 -30.52 11.28
C TRP A 875 -15.31 -30.50 10.37
N ASP A 876 -16.24 -29.58 10.61
CA ASP A 876 -17.53 -29.49 9.91
C ASP A 876 -17.51 -28.50 8.73
N THR A 877 -16.47 -27.66 8.61
CA THR A 877 -16.32 -26.72 7.48
C THR A 877 -15.86 -27.44 6.21
N ILE A 878 -16.80 -28.01 5.43
CA ILE A 878 -16.76 -28.16 3.96
C ILE A 878 -18.18 -28.03 3.40
#